data_AF-A0A5C7PE47-F1
#
_entry.id   AF-A0A5C7PE47-F1
#
_cell.length_a   1.000
_cell.length_b   1.000
_cell.length_c   1.000
_cell.angle_alpha   90.00
_cell.angle_beta   90.00
_cell.angle_gamma   90.00
#
_symmetry.space_group_name_H-M   'P 1'
#
loop_
_entity.id
_entity.type
_entity.pdbx_description
1 polymer ?
#
loop_
_entity_poly.entity_id
_entity_poly.type
_entity_poly.pdbx_seq_one_letter_code
_entity_poly.pdbx_strand_id
1 'polypeptide(L)'
;MSTQGAVVQLQWHAARQVLMVASTRTLASVLKRMDATRPEWVMVVRAEAFGIYRYAYRPRELVQLANESTDMRDRTLDAALELHEWKSSGVTRGGRPVDGAHPGNEGKAAQRVIELDAAGNVVAIGENTELKTGAELDLLVPSFRGSASVDPGAARAAPEAVVESTLSAQVPGEIALDAEKRVTFRVELAAEARPLAQRRDAKILADHQVVVVLTVENENLTVIGAREHRVDPPSAGQPRVGFFTVKGQCPGPVRLALVFRQAKAELGTIELALEVVEGQPRTLLAKARSDIAVLDPDDDNLLDLLIEQRTVNGALCYEYRLHGEGLGFNYLTLQSRPLLDRGDGPASTAVAYVERIYQRVTRELKSWNDLEQLQREVRALGVSLSDELFDPDVVKALWPLRNRIGLIRVTSWEPFIPWELLRLRDPLSGVIDDRHFAEYGLVRTLAGEAPPRKLELNDWRYLSSDFPLGTHAPAVDLTYFTDTLPNQRSLHPTRIPACTDDLYDALAAGDFDVLHLACHAESPQGAIDRATLIIDDQAQPGSAAPRLIEADSVTVKAEAQLRKRRPLVFLNACETGRAGAMLTAWGGWPEIFVRAGAGAFVGTAWAVREKPAAAFAQAFYEALLDGRLLHEAASAARAAAKAAGDASWLAFKVYGHPRAKRA
;
A
#
# COMPACT_ATOMS: atom_id res chain seq x y z
N MET A 1 45.87 16.79 21.02
CA MET A 1 45.29 18.05 21.52
C MET A 1 43.78 17.89 21.53
N SER A 2 43.09 18.48 22.52
CA SER A 2 41.64 18.34 22.65
C SER A 2 40.91 19.22 21.61
N THR A 3 40.05 18.62 20.80
CA THR A 3 39.00 19.35 20.08
C THR A 3 37.73 19.29 20.91
N GLN A 4 37.58 20.24 21.84
CA GLN A 4 36.29 20.52 22.45
C GLN A 4 35.29 20.84 21.34
N GLY A 5 34.19 20.09 21.25
CA GLY A 5 33.13 20.38 20.31
C GLY A 5 32.55 21.76 20.60
N ALA A 6 32.62 22.68 19.63
CA ALA A 6 32.01 23.98 19.74
C ALA A 6 30.47 23.81 19.82
N VAL A 7 29.88 24.23 20.92
CA VAL A 7 28.41 24.23 21.07
C VAL A 7 27.85 25.35 20.20
N VAL A 8 27.19 24.99 19.11
CA VAL A 8 26.51 25.94 18.22
C VAL A 8 25.40 26.64 19.00
N GLN A 9 25.52 27.96 19.22
CA GLN A 9 24.47 28.76 19.84
C GLN A 9 23.41 29.13 18.80
N LEU A 10 22.23 28.50 18.90
CA LEU A 10 21.06 28.83 18.11
C LEU A 10 20.22 29.89 18.81
N GLN A 11 19.94 31.01 18.13
CA GLN A 11 18.95 31.98 18.61
C GLN A 11 17.55 31.53 18.18
N TRP A 12 16.73 31.13 19.15
CA TRP A 12 15.37 30.65 18.88
C TRP A 12 14.36 31.80 18.75
N HIS A 13 13.61 31.79 17.64
CA HIS A 13 12.48 32.67 17.40
C HIS A 13 11.18 31.86 17.42
N ALA A 14 10.24 32.19 18.31
CA ALA A 14 8.89 31.65 18.23
C ALA A 14 8.27 32.01 16.87
N ALA A 15 7.71 31.03 16.17
CA ALA A 15 7.30 31.15 14.79
C ALA A 15 5.76 31.24 14.71
N ARG A 16 5.20 32.44 14.93
CA ARG A 16 3.74 32.60 15.11
C ARG A 16 2.98 32.71 13.79
N GLN A 17 3.65 33.21 12.75
CA GLN A 17 3.07 33.31 11.39
C GLN A 17 4.06 32.76 10.37
N VAL A 18 3.92 31.47 10.04
CA VAL A 18 4.75 30.78 9.04
C VAL A 18 3.95 30.56 7.75
N LEU A 19 4.43 31.09 6.64
CA LEU A 19 3.85 30.86 5.33
C LEU A 19 4.52 29.64 4.67
N MET A 20 3.84 28.49 4.69
CA MET A 20 4.32 27.29 4.00
C MET A 20 4.02 27.35 2.49
N VAL A 21 5.03 27.02 1.68
CA VAL A 21 5.00 27.06 0.21
C VAL A 21 5.79 25.89 -0.38
N ALA A 22 5.28 25.25 -1.44
CA ALA A 22 6.05 24.27 -2.19
C ALA A 22 7.15 24.95 -3.03
N SER A 23 8.31 24.32 -3.21
CA SER A 23 9.41 24.86 -4.02
C SER A 23 9.02 25.08 -5.49
N THR A 24 8.04 24.33 -5.99
CA THR A 24 7.49 24.47 -7.36
C THR A 24 6.62 25.72 -7.57
N ARG A 25 6.41 26.56 -6.55
CA ARG A 25 5.72 27.87 -6.72
C ARG A 25 6.66 28.93 -7.26
N THR A 26 6.17 29.80 -8.14
CA THR A 26 6.92 30.96 -8.61
C THR A 26 7.16 31.98 -7.49
N LEU A 27 8.30 32.66 -7.53
CA LEU A 27 8.68 33.66 -6.54
C LEU A 27 7.62 34.79 -6.45
N ALA A 28 7.08 35.27 -7.59
CA ALA A 28 5.98 36.23 -7.63
C ALA A 28 4.70 35.76 -6.89
N SER A 29 4.33 34.47 -7.02
CA SER A 29 3.18 33.90 -6.32
C SER A 29 3.39 33.88 -4.80
N VAL A 30 4.63 33.70 -4.37
CA VAL A 30 5.04 33.63 -2.96
C VAL A 30 5.06 35.04 -2.36
N LEU A 31 5.66 36.01 -3.05
CA LEU A 31 5.61 37.43 -2.66
C LEU A 31 4.17 37.95 -2.50
N LYS A 32 3.28 37.67 -3.46
CA LYS A 32 1.87 38.08 -3.36
C LYS A 32 1.15 37.48 -2.14
N ARG A 33 1.53 36.26 -1.72
CA ARG A 33 1.03 35.66 -0.46
C ARG A 33 1.68 36.31 0.76
N MET A 34 2.97 36.63 0.71
CA MET A 34 3.66 37.35 1.79
C MET A 34 3.04 38.73 2.06
N ASP A 35 2.66 39.47 1.02
CA ASP A 35 1.97 40.76 1.18
C ASP A 35 0.59 40.61 1.86
N ALA A 36 -0.14 39.55 1.52
CA ALA A 36 -1.47 39.26 2.05
C ALA A 36 -1.47 38.67 3.47
N THR A 37 -0.50 37.81 3.81
CA THR A 37 -0.47 37.10 5.11
C THR A 37 0.60 37.63 6.07
N ARG A 38 1.48 38.53 5.63
CA ARG A 38 2.57 39.18 6.39
C ARG A 38 3.34 38.24 7.33
N PRO A 39 3.83 37.08 6.83
CA PRO A 39 4.43 36.06 7.68
C PRO A 39 5.76 36.54 8.25
N GLU A 40 6.16 36.01 9.41
CA GLU A 40 7.48 36.23 10.02
C GLU A 40 8.56 35.36 9.34
N TRP A 41 8.12 34.22 8.79
CA TRP A 41 8.94 33.20 8.14
C TRP A 41 8.21 32.60 6.94
N VAL A 42 8.95 32.35 5.86
CA VAL A 42 8.47 31.58 4.71
C VAL A 42 9.16 30.23 4.73
N MET A 43 8.38 29.16 4.79
CA MET A 43 8.89 27.79 4.79
C MET A 43 8.72 27.20 3.39
N VAL A 44 9.83 27.05 2.68
CA VAL A 44 9.82 26.37 1.38
C VAL A 44 9.94 24.87 1.61
N VAL A 45 9.12 24.08 0.94
CA VAL A 45 9.11 22.61 1.06
C VAL A 45 9.35 21.99 -0.32
N ARG A 46 10.41 21.19 -0.44
CA ARG A 46 10.79 20.42 -1.63
C ARG A 46 10.61 18.95 -1.29
N ALA A 47 9.72 18.25 -2.00
CA ALA A 47 9.45 16.84 -1.78
C ALA A 47 9.89 16.03 -3.00
N GLU A 48 10.77 15.05 -2.77
CA GLU A 48 11.35 14.20 -3.81
C GLU A 48 11.12 12.72 -3.50
N ALA A 49 11.61 11.83 -4.36
CA ALA A 49 11.46 10.39 -4.17
C ALA A 49 12.08 9.85 -2.87
N PHE A 50 13.10 10.55 -2.35
CA PHE A 50 13.91 10.12 -1.20
C PHE A 50 13.67 10.94 0.09
N GLY A 51 12.80 11.96 0.09
CA GLY A 51 12.58 12.76 1.30
C GLY A 51 11.80 14.06 1.14
N ILE A 52 11.57 14.74 2.27
CA ILE A 52 10.94 16.07 2.34
C ILE A 52 11.90 17.06 2.99
N TYR A 53 12.49 17.91 2.15
CA TYR A 53 13.42 18.96 2.57
C TYR A 53 12.68 20.26 2.84
N ARG A 54 13.02 20.92 3.94
CA ARG A 54 12.42 22.19 4.38
C ARG A 54 13.47 23.28 4.39
N TYR A 55 13.10 24.49 4.01
CA TYR A 55 14.02 25.63 3.90
C TYR A 55 13.36 26.86 4.52
N ALA A 56 13.84 27.27 5.68
CA ALA A 56 13.37 28.45 6.38
C ALA A 56 14.01 29.71 5.78
N TYR A 57 13.18 30.64 5.26
CA TYR A 57 13.61 31.94 4.76
C TYR A 57 12.87 33.09 5.46
N ARG A 58 13.57 34.20 5.68
CA ARG A 58 12.93 35.45 6.12
C ARG A 58 12.25 36.10 4.91
N PRO A 59 11.06 36.73 5.07
CA PRO A 59 10.37 37.44 3.98
C PRO A 59 11.27 38.38 3.16
N ARG A 60 12.13 39.14 3.84
CA ARG A 60 13.10 40.07 3.22
C ARG A 60 14.08 39.41 2.26
N GLU A 61 14.40 38.14 2.46
CA GLU A 61 15.37 37.40 1.62
C GLU A 61 14.76 37.03 0.27
N LEU A 62 13.49 36.65 0.26
CA LEU A 62 12.75 36.38 -0.98
C LEU A 62 12.41 37.69 -1.73
N VAL A 63 12.16 38.79 -1.01
CA VAL A 63 12.04 40.13 -1.62
C VAL A 63 13.36 40.57 -2.24
N GLN A 64 14.49 40.31 -1.58
CA GLN A 64 15.82 40.64 -2.12
C GLN A 64 16.12 39.84 -3.39
N LEU A 65 15.96 38.52 -3.35
CA LEU A 65 16.12 37.62 -4.49
C LEU A 65 15.29 38.06 -5.71
N ALA A 66 14.04 38.46 -5.46
CA ALA A 66 13.12 38.94 -6.50
C ALA A 66 13.49 40.29 -7.12
N ASN A 67 14.57 40.93 -6.66
CA ASN A 67 15.11 42.17 -7.20
C ASN A 67 16.49 41.98 -7.83
N GLU A 68 17.06 40.76 -7.83
CA GLU A 68 18.37 40.46 -8.42
C GLU A 68 18.32 40.40 -9.96
N SER A 69 17.19 39.95 -10.53
CA SER A 69 16.91 40.06 -11.97
C SER A 69 15.42 40.24 -12.25
N THR A 70 15.07 40.65 -13.47
CA THR A 70 13.67 40.80 -13.91
C THR A 70 12.93 39.47 -14.07
N ASP A 71 13.62 38.37 -14.38
CA ASP A 71 13.04 37.04 -14.60
C ASP A 71 12.95 36.19 -13.32
N MET A 72 13.69 36.51 -12.26
CA MET A 72 13.65 35.79 -10.96
C MET A 72 12.24 35.63 -10.39
N ARG A 73 11.35 36.60 -10.66
CA ARG A 73 9.95 36.60 -10.20
C ARG A 73 9.11 35.49 -10.84
N ASP A 74 9.42 35.12 -12.09
CA ASP A 74 8.68 34.11 -12.85
C ASP A 74 9.26 32.70 -12.66
N ARG A 75 10.50 32.58 -12.17
CA ARG A 75 11.12 31.30 -11.77
C ARG A 75 10.41 30.69 -10.56
N THR A 76 10.39 29.35 -10.49
CA THR A 76 10.01 28.60 -9.28
C THR A 76 11.00 28.87 -8.15
N LEU A 77 10.58 28.77 -6.89
CA LEU A 77 11.50 28.87 -5.75
C LEU A 77 12.62 27.83 -5.83
N ASP A 78 12.33 26.63 -6.34
CA ASP A 78 13.30 25.57 -6.62
C ASP A 78 14.44 26.06 -7.53
N ALA A 79 14.10 26.74 -8.64
CA ALA A 79 15.07 27.27 -9.61
C ALA A 79 15.60 28.68 -9.29
N ALA A 80 14.91 29.44 -8.43
CA ALA A 80 15.32 30.78 -8.01
C ALA A 80 16.26 30.76 -6.81
N LEU A 81 16.09 29.80 -5.90
CA LEU A 81 16.96 29.58 -4.73
C LEU A 81 17.97 28.44 -4.96
N GLU A 82 17.92 27.78 -6.11
CA GLU A 82 18.73 26.60 -6.46
C GLU A 82 18.70 25.55 -5.34
N LEU A 83 17.49 25.08 -5.02
CA LEU A 83 17.25 24.27 -3.83
C LEU A 83 17.75 22.83 -4.00
N HIS A 84 18.66 22.46 -3.12
CA HIS A 84 19.20 21.11 -2.98
C HIS A 84 19.15 20.66 -1.52
N GLU A 85 19.11 19.36 -1.30
CA GLU A 85 19.04 18.71 0.01
C GLU A 85 20.12 19.21 0.99
N TRP A 86 21.34 19.44 0.49
CA TRP A 86 22.46 20.01 1.26
C TRP A 86 22.34 21.52 1.56
N LYS A 87 21.29 22.18 1.08
CA LYS A 87 20.90 23.55 1.46
C LYS A 87 19.73 23.60 2.46
N SER A 88 19.18 22.45 2.87
CA SER A 88 17.97 22.38 3.70
C SER A 88 18.19 22.79 5.16
N SER A 89 17.15 23.34 5.78
CA SER A 89 17.12 23.61 7.22
C SER A 89 16.96 22.32 8.00
N GLY A 90 17.65 22.23 9.15
CA GLY A 90 17.45 21.12 10.07
C GLY A 90 16.04 21.14 10.65
N VAL A 91 15.53 19.99 11.08
CA VAL A 91 14.20 19.86 11.68
C VAL A 91 14.31 19.12 12.99
N THR A 92 13.70 19.65 14.04
CA THR A 92 13.65 19.08 15.38
C THR A 92 12.20 18.96 15.87
N ARG A 93 11.94 18.04 16.80
CA ARG A 93 10.66 17.88 17.50
C ARG A 93 10.96 17.52 18.97
N GLY A 94 10.50 18.34 19.90
CA GLY A 94 10.89 18.24 21.31
C GLY A 94 12.38 18.48 21.53
N GLY A 95 13.01 19.33 20.70
CA GLY A 95 14.46 19.59 20.72
C GLY A 95 15.36 18.44 20.25
N ARG A 96 14.79 17.33 19.73
CA ARG A 96 15.53 16.23 19.10
C ARG A 96 15.45 16.33 17.59
N PRO A 97 16.52 16.10 16.82
CA PRO A 97 16.43 16.00 15.35
C PRO A 97 15.37 15.00 14.92
N VAL A 98 14.64 15.32 13.85
CA VAL A 98 13.78 14.38 13.13
C VAL A 98 14.66 13.69 12.09
N ASP A 99 14.58 12.36 12.01
CA ASP A 99 15.57 11.53 11.29
C ASP A 99 15.75 11.97 9.83
N GLY A 100 17.01 11.99 9.38
CA GLY A 100 17.43 12.48 8.06
C GLY A 100 17.39 14.02 7.87
N ALA A 101 16.62 14.75 8.68
CA ALA A 101 16.47 16.21 8.57
C ALA A 101 17.54 16.98 9.38
N HIS A 102 18.81 16.63 9.18
CA HIS A 102 19.91 17.47 9.64
C HIS A 102 19.98 18.77 8.81
N PRO A 103 20.49 19.88 9.36
CA PRO A 103 20.77 21.05 8.55
C PRO A 103 21.80 20.67 7.49
N GLY A 104 21.57 21.13 6.26
CA GLY A 104 22.54 21.10 5.20
C GLY A 104 23.81 21.87 5.56
N ASN A 105 24.79 21.88 4.66
CA ASN A 105 26.07 22.57 4.85
C ASN A 105 26.18 23.88 4.05
N GLU A 106 25.18 24.24 3.23
CA GLU A 106 25.28 25.35 2.29
C GLU A 106 24.06 26.30 2.31
N GLY A 107 24.27 27.60 2.13
CA GLY A 107 23.18 28.60 2.02
C GLY A 107 22.51 29.00 3.35
N LYS A 108 21.54 29.92 3.26
CA LYS A 108 20.91 30.55 4.44
C LYS A 108 19.93 29.64 5.18
N ALA A 109 19.29 28.71 4.47
CA ALA A 109 18.35 27.77 5.08
C ALA A 109 19.07 26.71 5.92
N ALA A 110 20.23 26.21 5.47
CA ALA A 110 21.12 25.33 6.24
C ALA A 110 21.56 25.89 7.61
N GLN A 111 21.59 27.21 7.78
CA GLN A 111 21.95 27.86 9.05
C GLN A 111 20.78 27.89 10.06
N ARG A 112 19.65 27.24 9.75
CA ARG A 112 18.42 27.30 10.53
C ARG A 112 17.91 25.92 10.91
N VAL A 113 17.30 25.83 12.10
CA VAL A 113 16.68 24.63 12.65
C VAL A 113 15.21 24.91 12.94
N ILE A 114 14.32 24.01 12.54
CA ILE A 114 12.87 24.17 12.57
C ILE A 114 12.31 23.26 13.66
N GLU A 115 11.80 23.83 14.75
CA GLU A 115 11.15 23.07 15.82
C GLU A 115 9.66 22.85 15.47
N LEU A 116 9.25 21.58 15.47
CA LEU A 116 7.89 21.13 15.25
C LEU A 116 7.23 20.64 16.54
N ASP A 117 5.92 20.86 16.67
CA ASP A 117 5.12 20.21 17.71
C ASP A 117 4.77 18.74 17.36
N ALA A 118 4.03 18.10 18.27
CA ALA A 118 3.56 16.72 18.10
C ALA A 118 2.55 16.54 16.94
N ALA A 119 1.85 17.60 16.53
CA ALA A 119 0.97 17.63 15.36
C ALA A 119 1.71 17.99 14.05
N GLY A 120 2.98 18.37 14.13
CA GLY A 120 3.83 18.75 12.99
C GLY A 120 3.80 20.23 12.61
N ASN A 121 3.20 21.11 13.43
CA ASN A 121 3.22 22.55 13.19
C ASN A 121 4.58 23.14 13.56
N VAL A 122 5.04 24.13 12.80
CA VAL A 122 6.25 24.90 13.13
C VAL A 122 5.96 25.81 14.32
N VAL A 123 6.65 25.60 15.46
CA VAL A 123 6.46 26.39 16.69
C VAL A 123 7.61 27.35 16.96
N ALA A 124 8.83 27.02 16.52
CA ALA A 124 9.98 27.91 16.59
C ALA A 124 10.97 27.64 15.44
N ILE A 125 11.78 28.65 15.11
CA ILE A 125 12.92 28.51 14.20
C ILE A 125 14.16 29.06 14.90
N GLY A 126 15.16 28.21 15.10
CA GLY A 126 16.48 28.55 15.58
C GLY A 126 17.35 29.03 14.43
N GLU A 127 18.03 30.15 14.59
CA GLU A 127 18.92 30.75 13.59
C GLU A 127 20.35 30.77 14.17
N ASN A 128 21.31 30.15 13.47
CA ASN A 128 22.74 30.18 13.82
C ASN A 128 23.37 31.46 13.25
N THR A 129 24.14 32.18 14.06
CA THR A 129 24.80 33.44 13.67
C THR A 129 26.27 33.31 13.28
N GLU A 130 26.88 32.11 13.32
CA GLU A 130 28.29 31.91 12.94
C GLU A 130 28.50 30.84 11.84
N LEU A 131 29.38 31.19 10.87
CA LEU A 131 29.56 30.56 9.55
C LEU A 131 30.84 29.71 9.44
N LYS A 132 30.77 28.54 8.76
CA LYS A 132 31.88 27.93 7.96
C LYS A 132 31.32 27.10 6.78
N THR A 133 32.10 26.96 5.70
CA THR A 133 31.67 26.46 4.36
C THR A 133 32.67 25.49 3.70
N GLY A 134 32.20 24.69 2.71
CA GLY A 134 32.98 23.86 1.76
C GLY A 134 32.71 22.33 1.86
N ALA A 135 32.72 21.50 0.81
CA ALA A 135 33.02 21.70 -0.63
C ALA A 135 32.35 20.61 -1.54
N GLU A 136 32.50 20.73 -2.88
CA GLU A 136 31.79 20.03 -3.99
C GLU A 136 32.39 18.67 -4.45
N LEU A 137 31.66 17.89 -5.31
CA LEU A 137 32.22 17.15 -6.48
C LEU A 137 31.15 16.55 -7.45
N ASP A 138 31.62 16.08 -8.63
CA ASP A 138 30.94 16.10 -9.96
C ASP A 138 30.24 14.82 -10.50
N LEU A 139 29.51 15.00 -11.62
CA LEU A 139 28.75 14.03 -12.45
C LEU A 139 29.58 13.09 -13.36
N LEU A 140 29.01 11.95 -13.80
CA LEU A 140 29.14 11.38 -15.18
C LEU A 140 28.22 10.15 -15.47
N VAL A 141 27.89 9.91 -16.75
CA VAL A 141 26.99 8.83 -17.26
C VAL A 141 27.55 8.20 -18.56
N PRO A 142 27.34 6.89 -18.82
CA PRO A 142 27.07 6.43 -20.19
C PRO A 142 25.96 5.35 -20.33
N SER A 143 25.59 5.03 -21.57
CA SER A 143 24.42 4.22 -21.98
C SER A 143 24.76 3.06 -22.92
N PHE A 144 23.87 2.06 -23.12
CA PHE A 144 23.95 1.08 -24.24
C PHE A 144 22.58 0.49 -24.67
N ARG A 145 22.53 -0.07 -25.90
CA ARG A 145 21.38 -0.76 -26.56
C ARG A 145 21.80 -2.17 -27.06
N GLY A 146 20.85 -3.10 -27.24
CA GLY A 146 21.00 -4.39 -27.95
C GLY A 146 19.68 -5.21 -28.02
N SER A 147 19.51 -6.15 -28.97
CA SER A 147 18.19 -6.71 -29.38
C SER A 147 18.18 -8.16 -29.93
N ALA A 148 16.98 -8.78 -30.10
CA ALA A 148 16.60 -10.12 -30.71
C ALA A 148 16.63 -11.34 -29.71
N SER A 149 15.65 -12.26 -29.49
CA SER A 149 14.64 -13.07 -30.26
C SER A 149 15.15 -14.49 -30.68
N VAL A 150 14.40 -15.62 -30.78
CA VAL A 150 12.99 -15.94 -31.17
C VAL A 150 12.42 -17.22 -30.44
N ASP A 151 11.09 -17.45 -30.56
CA ASP A 151 10.13 -18.56 -30.23
C ASP A 151 10.40 -20.00 -30.83
N PRO A 152 9.51 -21.04 -30.75
CA PRO A 152 8.42 -21.45 -29.80
C PRO A 152 8.30 -23.00 -29.53
N GLY A 153 7.26 -23.46 -28.78
CA GLY A 153 6.56 -24.73 -29.13
C GLY A 153 5.84 -25.58 -28.07
N ALA A 154 4.50 -25.49 -27.97
CA ALA A 154 3.59 -26.56 -27.48
C ALA A 154 2.15 -26.35 -28.01
N ALA A 155 1.35 -27.43 -28.12
CA ALA A 155 0.13 -27.45 -28.96
C ALA A 155 -1.14 -26.81 -28.35
N ARG A 156 -2.10 -26.50 -29.24
CA ARG A 156 -3.16 -25.49 -29.08
C ARG A 156 -4.56 -26.13 -29.01
N ALA A 157 -5.46 -25.57 -28.19
CA ALA A 157 -6.89 -25.56 -28.53
C ALA A 157 -7.15 -24.54 -29.66
N ALA A 158 -8.30 -24.61 -30.35
CA ALA A 158 -8.60 -23.64 -31.40
C ALA A 158 -8.59 -22.20 -30.82
N PRO A 159 -7.84 -21.25 -31.40
CA PRO A 159 -7.74 -19.91 -30.85
C PRO A 159 -9.03 -19.13 -31.08
N GLU A 160 -9.61 -18.63 -29.99
CA GLU A 160 -10.44 -17.43 -30.04
C GLU A 160 -9.65 -16.31 -30.72
N ALA A 161 -10.32 -15.47 -31.52
CA ALA A 161 -9.63 -14.45 -32.30
C ALA A 161 -9.15 -13.31 -31.38
N VAL A 162 -7.85 -13.30 -31.06
CA VAL A 162 -7.24 -12.29 -30.18
C VAL A 162 -6.69 -11.12 -31.01
N VAL A 163 -6.94 -9.88 -30.58
CA VAL A 163 -6.36 -8.66 -31.14
C VAL A 163 -5.42 -7.96 -30.15
N GLU A 164 -4.20 -7.64 -30.60
CA GLU A 164 -3.25 -6.81 -29.85
C GLU A 164 -3.80 -5.39 -29.74
N SER A 165 -3.94 -4.90 -28.51
CA SER A 165 -4.64 -3.66 -28.20
C SER A 165 -3.87 -2.81 -27.19
N THR A 166 -4.08 -1.50 -27.22
CA THR A 166 -3.61 -0.57 -26.20
C THR A 166 -4.81 -0.01 -25.43
N LEU A 167 -4.82 -0.25 -24.12
CA LEU A 167 -5.68 0.39 -23.13
C LEU A 167 -5.05 1.73 -22.74
N SER A 168 -5.84 2.79 -22.56
CA SER A 168 -5.32 4.03 -22.00
C SER A 168 -6.36 4.83 -21.22
N ALA A 169 -5.92 5.66 -20.30
CA ALA A 169 -6.77 6.51 -19.46
C ALA A 169 -6.12 7.88 -19.19
N GLN A 170 -6.94 8.88 -18.85
CA GLN A 170 -6.48 10.15 -18.29
C GLN A 170 -7.54 10.84 -17.44
N VAL A 171 -7.07 11.64 -16.49
CA VAL A 171 -7.85 12.60 -15.70
C VAL A 171 -6.95 13.82 -15.43
N PRO A 172 -7.50 15.04 -15.27
CA PRO A 172 -6.74 16.17 -14.73
C PRO A 172 -6.13 15.81 -13.37
N GLY A 173 -4.89 16.25 -13.14
CA GLY A 173 -4.19 16.05 -11.87
C GLY A 173 -4.73 16.90 -10.72
N GLU A 174 -5.52 17.94 -11.01
CA GLU A 174 -6.25 18.73 -10.03
C GLU A 174 -7.74 18.86 -10.42
N ILE A 175 -8.63 18.77 -9.43
CA ILE A 175 -10.08 18.94 -9.58
C ILE A 175 -10.54 19.94 -8.52
N ALA A 176 -11.28 20.99 -8.91
CA ALA A 176 -11.82 21.93 -7.92
C ALA A 176 -12.93 21.28 -7.09
N LEU A 177 -13.14 21.77 -5.85
CA LEU A 177 -14.37 21.50 -5.11
C LEU A 177 -15.60 21.80 -5.97
N ASP A 178 -16.59 20.93 -5.84
CA ASP A 178 -17.84 20.88 -6.61
C ASP A 178 -17.71 20.76 -8.14
N ALA A 179 -16.50 20.78 -8.72
CA ALA A 179 -16.32 20.72 -10.16
C ALA A 179 -16.41 19.29 -10.69
N GLU A 180 -17.26 19.09 -11.70
CA GLU A 180 -17.31 17.85 -12.47
C GLU A 180 -16.17 17.79 -13.51
N LYS A 181 -15.53 16.62 -13.60
CA LYS A 181 -14.50 16.29 -14.59
C LYS A 181 -14.73 14.89 -15.16
N ARG A 182 -14.10 14.62 -16.30
CA ARG A 182 -14.17 13.32 -16.99
C ARG A 182 -12.88 12.55 -16.78
N VAL A 183 -13.01 11.34 -16.25
CA VAL A 183 -11.97 10.30 -16.30
C VAL A 183 -12.18 9.58 -17.62
N THR A 184 -11.41 9.93 -18.64
CA THR A 184 -11.56 9.38 -20.00
C THR A 184 -10.73 8.11 -20.14
N PHE A 185 -11.27 7.10 -20.81
CA PHE A 185 -10.53 5.90 -21.22
C PHE A 185 -10.66 5.63 -22.72
N ARG A 186 -9.68 4.89 -23.26
CA ARG A 186 -9.68 4.39 -24.64
C ARG A 186 -9.22 2.94 -24.70
N VAL A 187 -9.78 2.20 -25.65
CA VAL A 187 -9.33 0.88 -26.08
C VAL A 187 -9.11 0.95 -27.59
N GLU A 188 -7.90 0.63 -28.04
CA GLU A 188 -7.43 0.85 -29.42
C GLU A 188 -6.67 -0.38 -29.91
N LEU A 189 -6.61 -0.63 -31.22
CA LEU A 189 -5.67 -1.62 -31.76
C LEU A 189 -4.23 -1.12 -31.60
N ALA A 190 -3.31 -1.97 -31.11
CA ALA A 190 -1.94 -1.56 -30.78
C ALA A 190 -1.18 -0.96 -31.98
N ALA A 191 -1.46 -1.44 -33.19
CA ALA A 191 -0.86 -0.95 -34.44
C ALA A 191 -1.29 0.48 -34.84
N GLU A 192 -2.43 0.97 -34.35
CA GLU A 192 -3.02 2.26 -34.71
C GLU A 192 -3.15 3.22 -33.52
N ALA A 193 -2.79 2.76 -32.31
CA ALA A 193 -3.12 3.42 -31.06
C ALA A 193 -2.56 4.85 -30.97
N ARG A 194 -3.43 5.80 -30.59
CA ARG A 194 -3.07 7.16 -30.21
C ARG A 194 -3.44 7.39 -28.74
N PRO A 195 -2.75 6.71 -27.81
CA PRO A 195 -3.19 6.54 -26.43
C PRO A 195 -3.27 7.86 -25.68
N LEU A 196 -4.10 7.84 -24.62
CA LEU A 196 -4.14 8.89 -23.61
C LEU A 196 -2.83 8.93 -22.78
N ALA A 197 -2.72 9.91 -21.89
CA ALA A 197 -1.54 10.17 -21.08
C ALA A 197 -0.95 8.92 -20.38
N GLN A 198 -1.82 7.99 -19.96
CA GLN A 198 -1.43 6.76 -19.27
C GLN A 198 -1.94 5.57 -20.07
N ARG A 199 -1.06 4.63 -20.41
CA ARG A 199 -1.33 3.59 -21.41
C ARG A 199 -0.72 2.26 -21.03
N ARG A 200 -1.24 1.20 -21.65
CA ARG A 200 -0.73 -0.15 -21.49
C ARG A 200 -1.24 -1.07 -22.60
N ASP A 201 -0.41 -2.02 -23.01
CA ASP A 201 -0.79 -3.03 -23.99
C ASP A 201 -1.50 -4.23 -23.34
N ALA A 202 -2.46 -4.80 -24.07
CA ALA A 202 -3.31 -5.90 -23.67
C ALA A 202 -3.74 -6.74 -24.89
N LYS A 203 -4.07 -8.00 -24.66
CA LYS A 203 -4.63 -8.92 -25.65
C LYS A 203 -6.12 -9.06 -25.41
N ILE A 204 -6.93 -8.79 -26.43
CA ILE A 204 -8.40 -8.68 -26.30
C ILE A 204 -9.07 -9.69 -27.24
N LEU A 205 -10.06 -10.44 -26.78
CA LEU A 205 -10.90 -11.32 -27.59
C LEU A 205 -11.77 -10.46 -28.54
N ALA A 206 -11.87 -10.81 -29.82
CA ALA A 206 -12.55 -10.01 -30.83
C ALA A 206 -14.10 -10.09 -30.78
N ASP A 207 -14.64 -11.00 -29.99
CA ASP A 207 -16.07 -11.36 -29.91
C ASP A 207 -16.72 -11.07 -28.54
N HIS A 208 -15.93 -10.78 -27.50
CA HIS A 208 -16.42 -10.47 -26.15
C HIS A 208 -16.32 -8.97 -25.83
N GLN A 209 -17.28 -8.39 -25.12
CA GLN A 209 -17.19 -7.00 -24.69
C GLN A 209 -16.14 -6.79 -23.58
N VAL A 210 -15.42 -5.68 -23.65
CA VAL A 210 -14.55 -5.20 -22.57
C VAL A 210 -15.40 -4.41 -21.58
N VAL A 211 -15.37 -4.83 -20.31
CA VAL A 211 -15.94 -4.09 -19.18
C VAL A 211 -14.84 -3.23 -18.57
N VAL A 212 -15.08 -1.92 -18.48
CA VAL A 212 -14.20 -0.96 -17.82
C VAL A 212 -14.89 -0.50 -16.53
N VAL A 213 -14.24 -0.71 -15.39
CA VAL A 213 -14.78 -0.40 -14.06
C VAL A 213 -13.92 0.68 -13.42
N LEU A 214 -14.53 1.77 -12.95
CA LEU A 214 -13.85 2.78 -12.14
C LEU A 214 -13.96 2.43 -10.65
N THR A 215 -12.84 2.59 -9.95
CA THR A 215 -12.77 2.56 -8.48
C THR A 215 -12.07 3.81 -7.95
N VAL A 216 -12.40 4.21 -6.72
CA VAL A 216 -11.88 5.43 -6.06
C VAL A 216 -11.53 5.11 -4.61
N GLU A 217 -10.37 5.59 -4.14
CA GLU A 217 -9.82 5.29 -2.82
C GLU A 217 -10.59 5.89 -1.64
N ASN A 218 -11.06 7.14 -1.79
CA ASN A 218 -11.58 7.92 -0.67
C ASN A 218 -12.68 8.90 -1.10
N GLU A 219 -13.32 9.52 -0.10
CA GLU A 219 -14.51 10.36 -0.26
C GLU A 219 -14.23 11.79 -0.73
N ASN A 220 -12.96 12.14 -0.97
CA ASN A 220 -12.59 13.42 -1.55
C ASN A 220 -13.16 13.59 -2.97
N LEU A 221 -13.48 12.50 -3.66
CA LEU A 221 -14.02 12.48 -5.03
C LEU A 221 -15.19 11.50 -5.17
N THR A 222 -16.33 11.99 -5.66
CA THR A 222 -17.51 11.16 -5.93
C THR A 222 -17.68 10.90 -7.43
N VAL A 223 -17.87 9.63 -7.82
CA VAL A 223 -18.25 9.26 -9.19
C VAL A 223 -19.76 9.50 -9.38
N ILE A 224 -20.11 10.23 -10.44
CA ILE A 224 -21.50 10.55 -10.82
C ILE A 224 -21.95 9.60 -11.94
N GLY A 225 -23.08 8.94 -11.72
CA GLY A 225 -23.70 8.04 -12.69
C GLY A 225 -23.07 6.64 -12.69
N ALA A 226 -22.86 6.07 -13.87
CA ALA A 226 -22.34 4.71 -14.03
C ALA A 226 -20.89 4.59 -13.55
N ARG A 227 -20.58 3.49 -12.84
CA ARG A 227 -19.21 3.09 -12.45
C ARG A 227 -18.64 1.97 -13.32
N GLU A 228 -19.42 1.48 -14.30
CA GLU A 228 -18.98 0.54 -15.33
C GLU A 228 -19.36 1.05 -16.74
N HIS A 229 -18.55 0.68 -17.73
CA HIS A 229 -18.89 0.75 -19.14
C HIS A 229 -18.60 -0.58 -19.82
N ARG A 230 -19.45 -0.96 -20.77
CA ARG A 230 -19.22 -2.08 -21.67
C ARG A 230 -18.92 -1.52 -23.05
N VAL A 231 -17.82 -1.93 -23.65
CA VAL A 231 -17.40 -1.51 -24.99
C VAL A 231 -17.03 -2.73 -25.82
N ASP A 232 -17.47 -2.76 -27.08
CA ASP A 232 -17.07 -3.80 -28.02
C ASP A 232 -15.55 -3.72 -28.29
N PRO A 233 -14.88 -4.81 -28.69
CA PRO A 233 -13.47 -4.78 -29.08
C PRO A 233 -13.16 -3.70 -30.13
N PRO A 234 -11.93 -3.14 -30.13
CA PRO A 234 -11.53 -2.13 -31.11
C PRO A 234 -11.40 -2.75 -32.50
N SER A 235 -11.77 -1.99 -33.53
CA SER A 235 -11.57 -2.35 -34.93
C SER A 235 -10.76 -1.26 -35.66
N ALA A 236 -10.17 -1.59 -36.81
CA ALA A 236 -9.33 -0.68 -37.57
C ALA A 236 -10.05 0.65 -37.88
N GLY A 237 -9.40 1.77 -37.58
CA GLY A 237 -9.95 3.13 -37.68
C GLY A 237 -11.06 3.46 -36.65
N GLN A 238 -11.40 2.56 -35.73
CA GLN A 238 -12.49 2.71 -34.77
C GLN A 238 -12.03 2.48 -33.31
N PRO A 239 -11.30 3.44 -32.71
CA PRO A 239 -10.98 3.38 -31.29
C PRO A 239 -12.26 3.47 -30.46
N ARG A 240 -12.32 2.72 -29.37
CA ARG A 240 -13.43 2.75 -28.41
C ARG A 240 -13.09 3.75 -27.33
N VAL A 241 -13.98 4.71 -27.07
CA VAL A 241 -13.74 5.81 -26.14
C VAL A 241 -14.91 5.91 -25.19
N GLY A 242 -14.63 6.04 -23.89
CA GLY A 242 -15.64 6.29 -22.87
C GLY A 242 -15.12 7.19 -21.77
N PHE A 243 -16.00 7.58 -20.84
CA PHE A 243 -15.61 8.40 -19.71
C PHE A 243 -16.53 8.19 -18.51
N PHE A 244 -15.95 8.24 -17.31
CA PHE A 244 -16.70 8.38 -16.07
C PHE A 244 -16.74 9.85 -15.68
N THR A 245 -17.85 10.32 -15.12
CA THR A 245 -17.92 11.66 -14.51
C THR A 245 -17.56 11.57 -13.04
N VAL A 246 -16.68 12.45 -12.57
CA VAL A 246 -16.25 12.55 -11.17
C VAL A 246 -16.37 13.99 -10.68
N LYS A 247 -16.68 14.18 -9.40
CA LYS A 247 -16.89 15.49 -8.76
C LYS A 247 -16.05 15.62 -7.50
N GLY A 248 -15.31 16.73 -7.38
CA GLY A 248 -14.57 17.06 -6.15
C GLY A 248 -15.50 17.36 -4.98
N GLN A 249 -15.24 16.76 -3.83
CA GLN A 249 -16.14 16.78 -2.66
C GLN A 249 -15.43 17.27 -1.38
N CYS A 250 -14.23 16.78 -1.09
CA CYS A 250 -13.39 17.25 0.02
C CYS A 250 -11.96 17.50 -0.48
N PRO A 251 -11.22 18.51 0.04
CA PRO A 251 -9.85 18.77 -0.41
C PRO A 251 -8.89 17.65 0.00
N GLY A 252 -7.93 17.32 -0.87
CA GLY A 252 -6.88 16.36 -0.59
C GLY A 252 -6.58 15.38 -1.74
N PRO A 253 -5.59 14.49 -1.56
CA PRO A 253 -5.19 13.53 -2.57
C PRO A 253 -6.25 12.44 -2.79
N VAL A 254 -6.31 11.93 -4.01
CA VAL A 254 -7.23 10.87 -4.45
C VAL A 254 -6.53 9.92 -5.40
N ARG A 255 -6.63 8.62 -5.13
CA ARG A 255 -6.29 7.58 -6.11
C ARG A 255 -7.55 6.98 -6.73
N LEU A 256 -7.47 6.73 -8.03
CA LEU A 256 -8.46 6.04 -8.83
C LEU A 256 -7.80 4.79 -9.42
N ALA A 257 -8.58 3.75 -9.72
CA ALA A 257 -8.12 2.69 -10.61
C ALA A 257 -9.20 2.33 -11.63
N LEU A 258 -8.82 2.31 -12.91
CA LEU A 258 -9.62 1.79 -14.00
C LEU A 258 -9.22 0.34 -14.25
N VAL A 259 -10.12 -0.58 -13.95
CA VAL A 259 -9.93 -2.02 -14.17
C VAL A 259 -10.63 -2.40 -15.47
N PHE A 260 -9.86 -2.86 -16.45
CA PHE A 260 -10.32 -3.35 -17.75
C PHE A 260 -10.40 -4.88 -17.68
N ARG A 261 -11.57 -5.44 -17.96
CA ARG A 261 -11.86 -6.87 -17.88
C ARG A 261 -12.62 -7.33 -19.12
N GLN A 262 -12.53 -8.61 -19.45
CA GLN A 262 -13.23 -9.20 -20.59
C GLN A 262 -13.43 -10.68 -20.31
N ALA A 263 -14.68 -11.16 -20.41
CA ALA A 263 -15.07 -12.49 -19.95
C ALA A 263 -14.46 -12.77 -18.55
N LYS A 264 -13.70 -13.85 -18.45
CA LYS A 264 -13.00 -14.37 -17.27
C LYS A 264 -11.62 -13.75 -16.98
N ALA A 265 -11.25 -12.70 -17.72
CA ALA A 265 -9.91 -12.11 -17.65
C ALA A 265 -9.91 -10.68 -17.11
N GLU A 266 -8.88 -10.36 -16.32
CA GLU A 266 -8.43 -8.98 -16.14
C GLU A 266 -7.41 -8.67 -17.25
N LEU A 267 -7.76 -7.72 -18.13
CA LEU A 267 -6.89 -7.24 -19.20
C LEU A 267 -5.83 -6.28 -18.65
N GLY A 268 -6.24 -5.49 -17.66
CA GLY A 268 -5.33 -4.67 -16.89
C GLY A 268 -5.97 -3.61 -16.04
N THR A 269 -5.16 -3.08 -15.13
CA THR A 269 -5.51 -1.93 -14.29
C THR A 269 -4.62 -0.74 -14.66
N ILE A 270 -5.21 0.45 -14.70
CA ILE A 270 -4.53 1.75 -14.78
C ILE A 270 -4.89 2.55 -13.53
N GLU A 271 -3.92 2.74 -12.63
CA GLU A 271 -4.05 3.62 -11.47
C GLU A 271 -3.90 5.08 -11.92
N LEU A 272 -4.66 6.02 -11.35
CA LEU A 272 -4.55 7.46 -11.61
C LEU A 272 -4.53 8.23 -10.28
N ALA A 273 -3.59 9.16 -10.10
CA ALA A 273 -3.51 10.01 -8.90
C ALA A 273 -3.80 11.49 -9.23
N LEU A 274 -4.70 12.10 -8.45
CA LEU A 274 -5.09 13.51 -8.55
C LEU A 274 -5.29 14.14 -7.16
N GLU A 275 -5.45 15.46 -7.11
CA GLU A 275 -5.78 16.21 -5.89
C GLU A 275 -7.07 17.02 -6.07
N VAL A 276 -7.93 17.02 -5.05
CA VAL A 276 -9.10 17.89 -4.99
C VAL A 276 -8.71 19.17 -4.23
N VAL A 277 -9.01 20.33 -4.82
CA VAL A 277 -8.52 21.63 -4.35
C VAL A 277 -9.64 22.65 -4.15
N GLU A 278 -9.52 23.51 -3.15
CA GLU A 278 -10.48 24.60 -2.88
C GLU A 278 -10.37 25.78 -3.89
N GLY A 279 -9.33 25.79 -4.72
CA GLY A 279 -9.01 26.88 -5.65
C GLY A 279 -9.20 26.51 -7.13
N GLN A 280 -8.71 27.39 -8.01
CA GLN A 280 -8.64 27.06 -9.44
C GLN A 280 -7.65 25.91 -9.69
N PRO A 281 -8.08 24.80 -10.31
CA PRO A 281 -7.24 23.64 -10.55
C PRO A 281 -6.27 23.91 -11.70
N ARG A 282 -5.02 23.50 -11.53
CA ARG A 282 -3.99 23.59 -12.56
C ARG A 282 -4.19 22.51 -13.63
N THR A 283 -3.78 22.83 -14.86
CA THR A 283 -3.72 21.87 -15.97
C THR A 283 -2.51 20.94 -15.81
N LEU A 284 -2.58 20.05 -14.83
CA LEU A 284 -1.64 18.94 -14.65
C LEU A 284 -2.26 17.64 -15.18
N LEU A 285 -1.43 16.66 -15.54
CA LEU A 285 -1.86 15.29 -15.84
C LEU A 285 -1.62 14.40 -14.62
N ALA A 286 -2.57 13.51 -14.32
CA ALA A 286 -2.42 12.51 -13.28
C ALA A 286 -1.22 11.58 -13.52
N LYS A 287 -0.49 11.24 -12.45
CA LYS A 287 0.51 10.16 -12.44
C LYS A 287 -0.20 8.80 -12.41
N ALA A 288 0.45 7.75 -12.92
CA ALA A 288 -0.14 6.42 -13.01
C ALA A 288 0.86 5.26 -12.91
N ARG A 289 0.31 4.05 -12.78
CA ARG A 289 0.98 2.75 -12.87
C ARG A 289 0.13 1.80 -13.71
N SER A 290 0.76 0.75 -14.25
CA SER A 290 0.07 -0.26 -15.07
C SER A 290 0.84 -1.60 -15.12
N ASP A 291 0.25 -2.67 -14.56
CA ASP A 291 0.93 -3.96 -14.33
C ASP A 291 0.36 -5.14 -15.14
N ILE A 292 1.17 -5.82 -15.97
CA ILE A 292 0.76 -6.88 -16.91
C ILE A 292 -0.21 -7.91 -16.28
N ALA A 293 -1.32 -8.18 -16.97
CA ALA A 293 -2.35 -9.14 -16.64
C ALA A 293 -2.62 -10.04 -17.85
N VAL A 294 -3.03 -11.28 -17.60
CA VAL A 294 -3.05 -12.37 -18.58
C VAL A 294 -4.47 -12.93 -18.66
N LEU A 295 -4.94 -13.23 -19.87
CA LEU A 295 -6.18 -13.96 -20.12
C LEU A 295 -6.22 -15.28 -19.32
N ASP A 296 -7.38 -15.57 -18.73
CA ASP A 296 -7.60 -16.72 -17.86
C ASP A 296 -8.89 -17.45 -18.27
N PRO A 297 -8.86 -18.76 -18.55
CA PRO A 297 -10.06 -19.51 -18.92
C PRO A 297 -10.90 -20.05 -17.73
N ASP A 298 -10.38 -20.12 -16.51
CA ASP A 298 -10.92 -21.00 -15.44
C ASP A 298 -11.59 -20.27 -14.24
N ASP A 299 -12.44 -19.27 -14.49
CA ASP A 299 -13.17 -18.49 -13.47
C ASP A 299 -14.49 -19.09 -12.96
N ASP A 300 -14.85 -20.33 -13.29
CA ASP A 300 -16.21 -20.86 -13.05
C ASP A 300 -16.64 -20.92 -11.57
N ASN A 301 -15.67 -20.93 -10.65
CA ASN A 301 -15.85 -20.99 -9.20
C ASN A 301 -15.25 -19.78 -8.45
N LEU A 302 -14.76 -18.75 -9.16
CA LEU A 302 -14.23 -17.51 -8.58
C LEU A 302 -15.37 -16.56 -8.24
N LEU A 303 -15.43 -16.15 -6.97
CA LEU A 303 -16.10 -14.94 -6.54
C LEU A 303 -15.09 -13.80 -6.44
N ASP A 304 -15.20 -12.82 -7.32
CA ASP A 304 -14.60 -11.51 -7.16
C ASP A 304 -15.50 -10.62 -6.30
N LEU A 305 -15.00 -10.23 -5.13
CA LEU A 305 -15.64 -9.33 -4.20
C LEU A 305 -14.87 -7.99 -4.21
N LEU A 306 -15.35 -7.04 -5.00
CA LEU A 306 -14.82 -5.67 -5.01
C LEU A 306 -15.53 -4.85 -3.94
N ILE A 307 -14.79 -4.24 -3.03
CA ILE A 307 -15.33 -3.51 -1.87
C ILE A 307 -14.86 -2.05 -1.89
N GLU A 308 -15.80 -1.11 -1.81
CA GLU A 308 -15.53 0.33 -1.72
C GLU A 308 -16.25 0.95 -0.51
N GLN A 309 -15.60 1.86 0.21
CA GLN A 309 -16.24 2.71 1.21
C GLN A 309 -16.87 3.93 0.51
N ARG A 310 -18.12 4.29 0.83
CA ARG A 310 -18.83 5.43 0.23
C ARG A 310 -19.82 6.10 1.18
N THR A 311 -19.90 7.42 1.14
CA THR A 311 -21.02 8.14 1.74
C THR A 311 -22.23 8.19 0.79
N VAL A 312 -23.35 7.60 1.23
CA VAL A 312 -24.65 7.56 0.53
C VAL A 312 -25.68 8.29 1.39
N ASN A 313 -26.31 9.33 0.84
CA ASN A 313 -27.28 10.17 1.57
C ASN A 313 -26.76 10.74 2.91
N GLY A 314 -25.46 11.03 3.00
CA GLY A 314 -24.81 11.53 4.21
C GLY A 314 -24.47 10.47 5.26
N ALA A 315 -24.65 9.18 4.97
CA ALA A 315 -24.25 8.08 5.84
C ALA A 315 -23.21 7.18 5.15
N LEU A 316 -22.26 6.69 5.91
CA LEU A 316 -21.16 5.87 5.40
C LEU A 316 -21.62 4.42 5.18
N CYS A 317 -21.33 3.83 4.03
CA CYS A 317 -21.63 2.43 3.69
C CYS A 317 -20.44 1.79 2.97
N TYR A 318 -20.39 0.46 2.95
CA TYR A 318 -19.64 -0.29 1.94
C TYR A 318 -20.52 -0.57 0.72
N GLU A 319 -19.98 -0.43 -0.49
CA GLU A 319 -20.52 -1.04 -1.71
C GLU A 319 -19.76 -2.34 -2.01
N TYR A 320 -20.52 -3.38 -2.34
CA TYR A 320 -20.04 -4.67 -2.80
C TYR A 320 -20.40 -4.83 -4.28
N ARG A 321 -19.40 -5.00 -5.15
CA ARG A 321 -19.62 -5.44 -6.53
C ARG A 321 -19.17 -6.89 -6.66
N LEU A 322 -20.14 -7.78 -6.85
CA LEU A 322 -19.94 -9.21 -7.01
C LEU A 322 -19.73 -9.53 -8.48
N HIS A 323 -18.62 -10.17 -8.82
CA HIS A 323 -18.32 -10.66 -10.16
C HIS A 323 -17.91 -12.14 -10.13
N GLY A 324 -18.21 -12.87 -11.20
CA GLY A 324 -17.92 -14.29 -11.35
C GLY A 324 -18.88 -14.89 -12.36
N GLU A 325 -18.46 -14.94 -13.63
CA GLU A 325 -19.34 -15.30 -14.75
C GLU A 325 -19.95 -16.69 -14.60
N GLY A 326 -19.15 -17.71 -14.24
CA GLY A 326 -19.66 -19.07 -13.97
C GLY A 326 -20.56 -19.15 -12.74
N LEU A 327 -20.44 -18.23 -11.78
CA LEU A 327 -21.37 -18.10 -10.65
C LEU A 327 -22.67 -17.37 -11.04
N GLY A 328 -22.73 -16.73 -12.20
CA GLY A 328 -23.85 -15.90 -12.68
C GLY A 328 -23.76 -14.43 -12.25
N PHE A 329 -22.62 -13.98 -11.70
CA PHE A 329 -22.44 -12.62 -11.21
C PHE A 329 -21.80 -11.70 -12.26
N ASN A 330 -22.64 -10.87 -12.88
CA ASN A 330 -22.25 -9.88 -13.88
C ASN A 330 -22.17 -8.46 -13.29
N TYR A 331 -21.31 -8.26 -12.27
CA TYR A 331 -21.19 -7.02 -11.48
C TYR A 331 -22.46 -6.66 -10.69
N LEU A 332 -23.04 -7.66 -10.03
CA LEU A 332 -24.17 -7.42 -9.12
C LEU A 332 -23.70 -6.48 -7.99
N THR A 333 -24.31 -5.29 -7.94
CA THR A 333 -23.93 -4.21 -7.04
C THR A 333 -24.90 -4.15 -5.87
N LEU A 334 -24.38 -4.29 -4.65
CA LEU A 334 -25.12 -4.31 -3.39
C LEU A 334 -24.39 -3.44 -2.36
N GLN A 335 -25.00 -3.19 -1.20
CA GLN A 335 -24.44 -2.31 -0.16
C GLN A 335 -24.52 -2.94 1.22
N SER A 336 -23.69 -2.45 2.15
CA SER A 336 -23.90 -2.67 3.58
C SER A 336 -25.08 -1.85 4.09
N ARG A 337 -25.50 -2.13 5.32
CA ARG A 337 -26.23 -1.12 6.11
C ARG A 337 -25.34 0.11 6.36
N PRO A 338 -25.92 1.29 6.61
CA PRO A 338 -25.16 2.46 7.04
C PRO A 338 -24.34 2.17 8.31
N LEU A 339 -23.04 2.38 8.23
CA LEU A 339 -22.11 2.39 9.35
C LEU A 339 -22.47 3.57 10.25
N LEU A 340 -22.74 3.28 11.53
CA LEU A 340 -23.20 4.27 12.50
C LEU A 340 -22.03 5.00 13.17
N ASP A 341 -21.19 5.67 12.37
CA ASP A 341 -20.26 6.66 12.91
C ASP A 341 -21.06 7.88 13.40
N ARG A 342 -20.90 8.20 14.69
CA ARG A 342 -21.56 9.32 15.36
C ARG A 342 -20.58 10.26 16.05
N GLY A 343 -19.28 10.00 15.95
CA GLY A 343 -18.31 10.46 16.96
C GLY A 343 -18.61 9.88 18.36
N ASP A 344 -17.73 10.17 19.32
CA ASP A 344 -17.92 10.10 20.78
C ASP A 344 -18.37 8.76 21.45
N GLY A 345 -18.71 7.73 20.69
CA GLY A 345 -19.03 6.39 21.19
C GLY A 345 -17.84 5.43 21.17
N PRO A 346 -17.83 4.35 21.99
CA PRO A 346 -16.79 3.33 21.93
C PRO A 346 -16.74 2.59 20.58
N ALA A 347 -17.82 2.64 19.80
CA ALA A 347 -17.91 2.11 18.44
C ALA A 347 -17.82 3.19 17.35
N SER A 348 -17.21 4.36 17.64
CA SER A 348 -17.22 5.52 16.77
C SER A 348 -16.79 5.25 15.32
N THR A 349 -15.71 4.51 15.09
CA THR A 349 -15.19 4.26 13.72
C THR A 349 -15.08 2.78 13.36
N ALA A 350 -15.06 2.48 12.06
CA ALA A 350 -14.78 1.13 11.54
C ALA A 350 -13.40 0.59 12.01
N VAL A 351 -12.42 1.48 12.19
CA VAL A 351 -11.10 1.15 12.76
C VAL A 351 -11.24 0.70 14.22
N ALA A 352 -12.01 1.42 15.04
CA ALA A 352 -12.28 1.03 16.43
C ALA A 352 -13.07 -0.28 16.54
N TYR A 353 -13.98 -0.55 15.59
CA TYR A 353 -14.69 -1.83 15.49
C TYR A 353 -13.73 -3.01 15.28
N VAL A 354 -12.83 -2.89 14.30
CA VAL A 354 -11.83 -3.94 14.01
C VAL A 354 -10.82 -4.11 15.14
N GLU A 355 -10.41 -3.03 15.79
CA GLU A 355 -9.55 -3.09 16.98
C GLU A 355 -10.16 -3.94 18.10
N ARG A 356 -11.48 -3.85 18.35
CA ARG A 356 -12.17 -4.73 19.32
C ARG A 356 -12.23 -6.20 18.89
N ILE A 357 -12.30 -6.47 17.59
CA ILE A 357 -12.19 -7.86 17.08
C ILE A 357 -10.80 -8.39 17.43
N TYR A 358 -9.74 -7.63 17.14
CA TYR A 358 -8.36 -8.02 17.45
C TYR A 358 -8.15 -8.24 18.94
N GLN A 359 -8.52 -7.29 19.81
CA GLN A 359 -8.43 -7.41 21.27
C GLN A 359 -9.13 -8.67 21.82
N ARG A 360 -10.19 -9.14 21.17
CA ARG A 360 -10.92 -10.34 21.58
C ARG A 360 -10.23 -11.63 21.14
N VAL A 361 -9.55 -11.64 19.99
CA VAL A 361 -8.87 -12.82 19.46
C VAL A 361 -7.40 -12.95 19.91
N THR A 362 -6.76 -11.87 20.37
CA THR A 362 -5.39 -11.86 20.92
C THR A 362 -5.29 -12.30 22.39
N ARG A 363 -6.42 -12.55 23.07
CA ARG A 363 -6.41 -12.80 24.52
C ARG A 363 -5.50 -13.97 24.91
N GLU A 364 -4.81 -13.83 26.04
CA GLU A 364 -4.02 -14.90 26.63
C GLU A 364 -4.92 -16.10 26.97
N LEU A 365 -4.49 -17.32 26.60
CA LEU A 365 -5.19 -18.56 26.93
C LEU A 365 -4.38 -19.31 28.00
N LYS A 366 -5.00 -19.63 29.13
CA LYS A 366 -4.37 -20.23 30.33
C LYS A 366 -4.70 -21.71 30.48
N SER A 367 -5.68 -22.20 29.71
CA SER A 367 -6.22 -23.56 29.77
C SER A 367 -6.80 -24.01 28.43
N TRP A 368 -7.05 -25.32 28.29
CA TRP A 368 -7.78 -25.89 27.16
C TRP A 368 -9.23 -25.38 27.06
N ASN A 369 -9.88 -25.06 28.19
CA ASN A 369 -11.23 -24.49 28.19
C ASN A 369 -11.25 -23.08 27.56
N ASP A 370 -10.21 -22.27 27.81
CA ASP A 370 -10.11 -20.92 27.21
C ASP A 370 -10.00 -20.99 25.68
N LEU A 371 -9.35 -22.06 25.17
CA LEU A 371 -9.22 -22.36 23.75
C LEU A 371 -10.55 -22.78 23.11
N GLU A 372 -11.27 -23.74 23.70
CA GLU A 372 -12.62 -24.11 23.21
C GLU A 372 -13.57 -22.91 23.22
N GLN A 373 -13.50 -22.09 24.28
CA GLN A 373 -14.27 -20.86 24.37
C GLN A 373 -13.85 -19.86 23.28
N LEU A 374 -12.55 -19.66 23.05
CA LEU A 374 -12.08 -18.77 21.97
C LEU A 374 -12.56 -19.25 20.60
N GLN A 375 -12.49 -20.54 20.30
CA GLN A 375 -13.00 -21.12 19.05
C GLN A 375 -14.52 -20.94 18.90
N ARG A 376 -15.28 -20.93 19.99
CA ARG A 376 -16.72 -20.60 19.97
C ARG A 376 -16.95 -19.11 19.74
N GLU A 377 -16.14 -18.24 20.35
CA GLU A 377 -16.24 -16.79 20.20
C GLU A 377 -15.83 -16.31 18.81
N VAL A 378 -14.74 -16.83 18.24
CA VAL A 378 -14.31 -16.58 16.85
C VAL A 378 -15.40 -16.99 15.86
N ARG A 379 -16.00 -18.17 16.05
CA ARG A 379 -17.14 -18.63 15.24
C ARG A 379 -18.37 -17.75 15.35
N ALA A 380 -18.57 -17.04 16.47
CA ALA A 380 -19.67 -16.09 16.66
C ALA A 380 -19.33 -14.71 16.10
N LEU A 381 -18.10 -14.24 16.28
CA LEU A 381 -17.56 -13.00 15.66
C LEU A 381 -17.71 -13.03 14.14
N GLY A 382 -17.36 -14.16 13.51
CA GLY A 382 -17.50 -14.31 12.06
C GLY A 382 -18.93 -14.13 11.55
N VAL A 383 -19.93 -14.50 12.35
CA VAL A 383 -21.34 -14.32 12.01
C VAL A 383 -21.79 -12.90 12.32
N SER A 384 -21.35 -12.31 13.44
CA SER A 384 -21.57 -10.89 13.74
C SER A 384 -21.05 -10.00 12.60
N LEU A 385 -19.85 -10.29 12.10
CA LEU A 385 -19.24 -9.58 10.98
C LEU A 385 -20.11 -9.65 9.70
N SER A 386 -20.75 -10.79 9.43
CA SER A 386 -21.72 -10.92 8.34
C SER A 386 -23.02 -10.16 8.64
N ASP A 387 -23.58 -10.29 9.84
CA ASP A 387 -24.85 -9.67 10.25
C ASP A 387 -24.75 -8.12 10.33
N GLU A 388 -23.53 -7.58 10.53
CA GLU A 388 -23.21 -6.16 10.62
C GLU A 388 -22.79 -5.52 9.28
N LEU A 389 -21.90 -6.19 8.51
CA LEU A 389 -21.37 -5.62 7.26
C LEU A 389 -22.24 -5.95 6.03
N PHE A 390 -22.84 -7.14 5.96
CA PHE A 390 -23.69 -7.50 4.83
C PHE A 390 -25.16 -7.15 5.08
N ASP A 391 -25.75 -6.38 4.18
CA ASP A 391 -27.21 -6.37 4.08
C ASP A 391 -27.71 -7.78 3.72
N PRO A 392 -28.88 -8.23 4.25
CA PRO A 392 -29.47 -9.52 3.88
C PRO A 392 -29.50 -9.83 2.39
N ASP A 393 -29.61 -8.84 1.50
CA ASP A 393 -29.62 -9.09 0.05
C ASP A 393 -28.25 -9.56 -0.48
N VAL A 394 -27.13 -9.15 0.12
CA VAL A 394 -25.78 -9.69 -0.16
C VAL A 394 -25.74 -11.17 0.18
N VAL A 395 -26.25 -11.55 1.36
CA VAL A 395 -26.22 -12.96 1.77
C VAL A 395 -27.20 -13.80 0.96
N LYS A 396 -28.39 -13.28 0.60
CA LYS A 396 -29.32 -13.96 -0.32
C LYS A 396 -28.70 -14.25 -1.68
N ALA A 397 -27.85 -13.35 -2.20
CA ALA A 397 -27.14 -13.57 -3.46
C ALA A 397 -26.06 -14.67 -3.33
N LEU A 398 -25.26 -14.63 -2.27
CA LEU A 398 -24.14 -15.57 -2.06
C LEU A 398 -24.58 -16.96 -1.58
N TRP A 399 -25.61 -17.04 -0.74
CA TRP A 399 -25.98 -18.26 -0.01
C TRP A 399 -26.34 -19.47 -0.90
N PRO A 400 -27.11 -19.34 -2.00
CA PRO A 400 -27.39 -20.46 -2.90
C PRO A 400 -26.12 -20.98 -3.61
N LEU A 401 -25.13 -20.09 -3.81
CA LEU A 401 -23.93 -20.34 -4.59
C LEU A 401 -22.73 -20.79 -3.75
N ARG A 402 -22.80 -20.72 -2.41
CA ARG A 402 -21.70 -21.05 -1.49
C ARG A 402 -21.09 -22.45 -1.66
N ASN A 403 -21.80 -23.43 -2.22
CA ASN A 403 -21.21 -24.75 -2.51
C ASN A 403 -20.51 -24.82 -3.88
N ARG A 404 -20.64 -23.77 -4.70
CA ARG A 404 -20.00 -23.60 -6.01
C ARG A 404 -18.81 -22.63 -5.97
N ILE A 405 -18.76 -21.73 -4.97
CA ILE A 405 -17.60 -20.87 -4.72
C ILE A 405 -16.43 -21.75 -4.25
N GLY A 406 -15.36 -21.81 -5.05
CA GLY A 406 -14.11 -22.46 -4.70
C GLY A 406 -13.00 -21.47 -4.31
N LEU A 407 -13.15 -20.22 -4.75
CA LEU A 407 -12.17 -19.15 -4.57
C LEU A 407 -12.88 -17.82 -4.32
N ILE A 408 -12.46 -17.08 -3.31
CA ILE A 408 -12.80 -15.66 -3.11
C ILE A 408 -11.55 -14.80 -3.35
N ARG A 409 -11.62 -13.84 -4.28
CA ARG A 409 -10.68 -12.71 -4.35
C ARG A 409 -11.34 -11.47 -3.75
N VAL A 410 -10.73 -10.90 -2.72
CA VAL A 410 -11.16 -9.61 -2.16
C VAL A 410 -10.28 -8.51 -2.75
N THR A 411 -10.90 -7.57 -3.47
CA THR A 411 -10.21 -6.38 -4.01
C THR A 411 -10.79 -5.14 -3.35
N SER A 412 -9.96 -4.39 -2.63
CA SER A 412 -10.44 -3.19 -1.93
C SER A 412 -9.36 -2.12 -1.76
N TRP A 413 -9.83 -0.88 -1.60
CA TRP A 413 -9.07 0.23 -1.03
C TRP A 413 -9.08 0.21 0.50
N GLU A 414 -9.90 -0.65 1.11
CA GLU A 414 -10.03 -0.85 2.55
C GLU A 414 -9.32 -2.18 2.94
N PRO A 415 -8.13 -2.13 3.58
CA PRO A 415 -7.31 -3.33 3.85
C PRO A 415 -7.47 -3.93 5.26
N PHE A 416 -8.21 -3.27 6.15
CA PHE A 416 -8.19 -3.51 7.59
C PHE A 416 -9.26 -4.50 8.09
N ILE A 417 -10.48 -4.53 7.54
CA ILE A 417 -11.56 -5.45 7.90
C ILE A 417 -11.08 -6.91 7.75
N PRO A 418 -11.24 -7.76 8.77
CA PRO A 418 -10.78 -9.15 8.75
C PRO A 418 -11.77 -10.08 8.03
N TRP A 419 -11.93 -9.89 6.72
CA TRP A 419 -12.80 -10.71 5.85
C TRP A 419 -12.57 -12.22 5.99
N GLU A 420 -11.36 -12.65 6.36
CA GLU A 420 -11.01 -14.04 6.69
C GLU A 420 -11.95 -14.66 7.73
N LEU A 421 -12.40 -13.87 8.72
CA LEU A 421 -13.29 -14.31 9.79
C LEU A 421 -14.75 -14.50 9.35
N LEU A 422 -15.19 -13.91 8.24
CA LEU A 422 -16.61 -13.80 7.92
C LEU A 422 -17.26 -15.18 7.72
N ARG A 423 -18.42 -15.40 8.34
CA ARG A 423 -19.26 -16.59 8.17
C ARG A 423 -20.67 -16.18 7.76
N LEU A 424 -21.15 -16.69 6.64
CA LEU A 424 -22.50 -16.40 6.17
C LEU A 424 -23.55 -17.00 7.11
N ARG A 425 -24.61 -16.25 7.36
CA ARG A 425 -25.87 -16.72 7.95
C ARG A 425 -27.00 -16.46 6.96
N ASP A 426 -27.73 -17.50 6.57
CA ASP A 426 -28.94 -17.37 5.76
C ASP A 426 -29.96 -16.45 6.45
N PRO A 427 -30.33 -15.31 5.85
CA PRO A 427 -31.32 -14.42 6.43
C PRO A 427 -32.75 -14.99 6.41
N LEU A 428 -32.99 -16.08 5.66
CA LEU A 428 -34.30 -16.75 5.59
C LEU A 428 -34.42 -17.89 6.61
N SER A 429 -33.47 -18.83 6.62
CA SER A 429 -33.51 -20.00 7.50
C SER A 429 -32.77 -19.82 8.83
N GLY A 430 -31.94 -18.79 8.98
CA GLY A 430 -31.07 -18.58 10.14
C GLY A 430 -29.87 -19.54 10.23
N VAL A 431 -29.75 -20.49 9.29
CA VAL A 431 -28.65 -21.46 9.20
C VAL A 431 -27.33 -20.72 8.96
N ILE A 432 -26.27 -21.16 9.61
CA ILE A 432 -24.93 -20.59 9.51
C ILE A 432 -24.06 -21.55 8.70
N ASP A 433 -23.24 -21.04 7.77
CA ASP A 433 -22.27 -21.90 7.06
C ASP A 433 -21.12 -22.29 8.01
N ASP A 434 -20.74 -23.56 8.05
CA ASP A 434 -19.63 -24.05 8.88
C ASP A 434 -18.28 -23.47 8.45
N ARG A 435 -18.14 -23.00 7.21
CA ARG A 435 -16.94 -22.37 6.66
C ARG A 435 -16.88 -20.87 6.97
N HIS A 436 -15.68 -20.42 7.30
CA HIS A 436 -15.30 -19.01 7.22
C HIS A 436 -14.87 -18.68 5.78
N PHE A 437 -14.93 -17.41 5.39
CA PHE A 437 -14.46 -16.92 4.09
C PHE A 437 -13.01 -17.33 3.78
N ALA A 438 -12.14 -17.41 4.80
CA ALA A 438 -10.78 -17.93 4.68
C ALA A 438 -10.68 -19.37 4.12
N GLU A 439 -11.72 -20.20 4.28
CA GLU A 439 -11.81 -21.59 3.83
C GLU A 439 -12.29 -21.72 2.37
N TYR A 440 -12.66 -20.61 1.73
CA TYR A 440 -12.95 -20.50 0.29
C TYR A 440 -11.73 -19.99 -0.49
N GLY A 441 -10.52 -20.43 -0.10
CA GLY A 441 -9.28 -20.01 -0.74
C GLY A 441 -9.00 -18.50 -0.72
N LEU A 442 -9.52 -17.75 0.27
CA LEU A 442 -9.49 -16.28 0.21
C LEU A 442 -8.07 -15.72 0.05
N VAL A 443 -7.89 -14.92 -1.01
CA VAL A 443 -6.71 -14.10 -1.29
C VAL A 443 -7.14 -12.65 -1.52
N ARG A 444 -6.30 -11.70 -1.09
CA ARG A 444 -6.53 -10.26 -1.24
C ARG A 444 -5.74 -9.68 -2.42
N THR A 445 -6.27 -8.63 -3.02
CA THR A 445 -5.55 -7.77 -3.97
C THR A 445 -5.79 -6.32 -3.56
N LEU A 446 -4.73 -5.53 -3.38
CA LEU A 446 -4.88 -4.10 -3.13
C LEU A 446 -5.40 -3.42 -4.39
N ALA A 447 -6.40 -2.56 -4.26
CA ALA A 447 -6.91 -1.84 -5.41
C ALA A 447 -5.83 -0.94 -6.05
N GLY A 448 -5.77 -0.96 -7.38
CA GLY A 448 -4.75 -0.27 -8.19
C GLY A 448 -3.54 -1.14 -8.58
N GLU A 449 -3.23 -2.21 -7.84
CA GLU A 449 -2.07 -3.06 -8.09
C GLU A 449 -2.47 -4.33 -8.89
N ALA A 450 -1.67 -4.78 -9.86
CA ALA A 450 -1.91 -6.07 -10.54
C ALA A 450 -0.77 -7.09 -10.26
N PRO A 451 -0.92 -7.95 -9.25
CA PRO A 451 0.10 -8.92 -8.85
C PRO A 451 0.40 -9.97 -9.96
N PRO A 452 1.63 -10.52 -10.01
CA PRO A 452 2.05 -11.44 -11.05
C PRO A 452 1.38 -12.81 -10.91
N ARG A 453 1.26 -13.53 -12.02
CA ARG A 453 0.82 -14.93 -12.08
C ARG A 453 1.95 -15.95 -11.93
N LYS A 454 3.21 -15.48 -11.98
CA LYS A 454 4.41 -16.28 -11.77
C LYS A 454 5.20 -15.70 -10.60
N LEU A 455 5.71 -16.59 -9.75
CA LEU A 455 6.66 -16.31 -8.69
C LEU A 455 7.88 -17.20 -8.96
N GLU A 456 9.08 -16.64 -9.06
CA GLU A 456 10.26 -17.43 -9.44
C GLU A 456 10.64 -18.46 -8.35
N LEU A 457 10.60 -18.02 -7.07
CA LEU A 457 10.85 -18.84 -5.88
C LEU A 457 12.20 -19.60 -5.89
N ASN A 458 13.25 -19.03 -6.51
CA ASN A 458 14.56 -19.66 -6.64
C ASN A 458 15.58 -19.05 -5.67
N ASP A 459 15.66 -17.72 -5.60
CA ASP A 459 16.58 -17.00 -4.70
C ASP A 459 15.88 -16.64 -3.38
N TRP A 460 16.27 -17.27 -2.27
CA TRP A 460 15.64 -17.08 -0.96
C TRP A 460 16.53 -16.27 -0.01
N ARG A 461 15.89 -15.37 0.74
CA ARG A 461 16.46 -14.64 1.89
C ARG A 461 15.58 -14.89 3.11
N TYR A 462 16.20 -15.04 4.28
CA TYR A 462 15.45 -15.13 5.53
C TYR A 462 16.14 -14.42 6.69
N LEU A 463 15.37 -13.90 7.63
CA LEU A 463 15.82 -13.36 8.92
C LEU A 463 15.08 -14.11 10.02
N SER A 464 15.79 -14.42 11.10
CA SER A 464 15.22 -14.90 12.35
C SER A 464 15.84 -14.15 13.51
N SER A 465 15.00 -13.69 14.44
CA SER A 465 15.41 -12.98 15.65
C SER A 465 15.76 -13.95 16.79
N ASP A 466 16.95 -13.80 17.38
CA ASP A 466 17.48 -14.74 18.38
C ASP A 466 17.39 -14.21 19.84
N PHE A 467 17.32 -12.88 20.05
CA PHE A 467 17.17 -12.21 21.35
C PHE A 467 18.14 -12.70 22.44
N PRO A 468 19.46 -12.57 22.24
CA PRO A 468 20.49 -13.13 23.12
C PRO A 468 20.46 -12.60 24.56
N LEU A 469 19.81 -11.45 24.83
CA LEU A 469 19.62 -10.89 26.17
C LEU A 469 18.26 -11.24 26.79
N GLY A 470 17.42 -12.00 26.08
CA GLY A 470 16.16 -12.54 26.60
C GLY A 470 15.06 -11.50 26.77
N THR A 471 15.07 -10.41 26.00
CA THR A 471 13.93 -9.46 26.02
C THR A 471 12.64 -10.09 25.51
N HIS A 472 12.77 -11.03 24.56
CA HIS A 472 11.67 -11.76 23.94
C HIS A 472 12.06 -13.24 23.74
N ALA A 473 11.08 -14.08 23.38
CA ALA A 473 11.36 -15.42 22.91
C ALA A 473 11.94 -15.39 21.47
N PRO A 474 12.88 -16.29 21.11
CA PRO A 474 13.38 -16.41 19.73
C PRO A 474 12.26 -16.79 18.76
N ALA A 475 12.41 -16.42 17.49
CA ALA A 475 11.34 -16.55 16.51
C ALA A 475 11.42 -17.82 15.64
N VAL A 476 10.62 -18.82 16.01
CA VAL A 476 10.20 -19.97 15.19
C VAL A 476 11.33 -20.98 14.86
N ASP A 477 10.94 -22.24 14.70
CA ASP A 477 11.80 -23.31 14.21
C ASP A 477 12.36 -23.03 12.79
N LEU A 478 13.69 -22.95 12.68
CA LEU A 478 14.41 -22.67 11.43
C LEU A 478 14.77 -23.91 10.61
N THR A 479 14.50 -25.12 11.10
CA THR A 479 14.84 -26.39 10.40
C THR A 479 14.28 -26.46 8.98
N TYR A 480 13.15 -25.80 8.70
CA TYR A 480 12.63 -25.73 7.33
C TYR A 480 13.61 -25.02 6.37
N PHE A 481 14.23 -23.92 6.81
CA PHE A 481 15.15 -23.13 5.99
C PHE A 481 16.58 -23.67 6.00
N THR A 482 17.03 -24.26 7.12
CA THR A 482 18.43 -24.71 7.30
C THR A 482 18.66 -26.18 6.94
N ASP A 483 17.62 -27.01 6.93
CA ASP A 483 17.70 -28.45 6.64
C ASP A 483 16.75 -28.85 5.49
N THR A 484 15.44 -28.59 5.64
CA THR A 484 14.42 -29.12 4.71
C THR A 484 14.56 -28.57 3.29
N LEU A 485 14.66 -27.25 3.12
CA LEU A 485 14.83 -26.63 1.80
C LEU A 485 16.16 -27.05 1.12
N PRO A 486 17.33 -27.02 1.79
CA PRO A 486 18.57 -27.54 1.23
C PRO A 486 18.50 -29.02 0.83
N ASN A 487 18.02 -29.89 1.72
CA ASN A 487 18.17 -31.34 1.55
C ASN A 487 17.03 -31.99 0.74
N GLN A 488 15.83 -31.41 0.72
CA GLN A 488 14.67 -31.96 0.00
C GLN A 488 14.28 -31.19 -1.26
N ARG A 489 14.67 -29.91 -1.38
CA ARG A 489 14.31 -29.05 -2.52
C ARG A 489 15.52 -28.50 -3.28
N SER A 490 16.75 -28.74 -2.82
CA SER A 490 17.99 -28.17 -3.36
C SER A 490 17.96 -26.64 -3.46
N LEU A 491 17.24 -26.00 -2.53
CA LEU A 491 17.17 -24.55 -2.38
C LEU A 491 18.03 -24.16 -1.18
N HIS A 492 18.88 -23.15 -1.34
CA HIS A 492 19.81 -22.71 -0.28
C HIS A 492 19.47 -21.28 0.16
N PRO A 493 18.58 -21.08 1.15
CA PRO A 493 18.26 -19.76 1.68
C PRO A 493 19.48 -19.08 2.29
N THR A 494 19.68 -17.80 1.96
CA THR A 494 20.72 -16.97 2.57
C THR A 494 20.16 -16.25 3.79
N ARG A 495 20.78 -16.40 4.96
CA ARG A 495 20.40 -15.67 6.18
C ARG A 495 20.82 -14.20 6.07
N ILE A 496 19.89 -13.29 6.31
CA ILE A 496 20.15 -11.88 6.61
C ILE A 496 20.49 -11.81 8.12
N PRO A 497 21.60 -11.18 8.53
CA PRO A 497 21.85 -10.85 9.94
C PRO A 497 20.69 -10.10 10.59
N ALA A 498 20.50 -10.26 11.89
CA ALA A 498 19.42 -9.62 12.64
C ALA A 498 19.77 -8.15 12.99
N CYS A 499 20.15 -7.39 11.98
CA CYS A 499 20.60 -6.01 12.04
C CYS A 499 19.74 -5.15 11.12
N THR A 500 19.50 -3.88 11.48
CA THR A 500 18.75 -2.94 10.63
C THR A 500 19.42 -2.75 9.28
N ASP A 501 20.73 -2.55 9.29
CA ASP A 501 21.49 -2.14 8.11
C ASP A 501 21.52 -3.30 7.08
N ASP A 502 21.79 -4.52 7.53
CA ASP A 502 21.72 -5.73 6.69
C ASP A 502 20.31 -5.97 6.09
N LEU A 503 19.25 -5.69 6.86
CA LEU A 503 17.87 -5.81 6.39
C LEU A 503 17.53 -4.72 5.36
N TYR A 504 17.93 -3.48 5.61
CA TYR A 504 17.71 -2.37 4.68
C TYR A 504 18.52 -2.52 3.40
N ASP A 505 19.79 -2.92 3.48
CA ASP A 505 20.63 -3.23 2.32
C ASP A 505 20.02 -4.35 1.46
N ALA A 506 19.50 -5.42 2.08
CA ALA A 506 18.80 -6.49 1.36
C ALA A 506 17.53 -5.97 0.65
N LEU A 507 16.73 -5.13 1.33
CA LEU A 507 15.52 -4.53 0.77
C LEU A 507 15.81 -3.55 -0.38
N ALA A 508 16.89 -2.77 -0.27
CA ALA A 508 17.36 -1.84 -1.30
C ALA A 508 17.96 -2.57 -2.51
N ALA A 509 18.64 -3.70 -2.30
CA ALA A 509 19.13 -4.56 -3.38
C ALA A 509 17.98 -5.24 -4.15
N GLY A 510 16.95 -5.71 -3.44
CA GLY A 510 15.75 -6.34 -4.01
C GLY A 510 16.08 -7.56 -4.89
N ASP A 511 17.15 -8.29 -4.56
CA ASP A 511 17.81 -9.29 -5.41
C ASP A 511 17.36 -10.74 -5.16
N PHE A 512 16.16 -10.90 -4.61
CA PHE A 512 15.60 -12.17 -4.16
C PHE A 512 14.18 -12.42 -4.71
N ASP A 513 13.75 -13.68 -4.68
CA ASP A 513 12.40 -14.12 -5.04
C ASP A 513 11.52 -14.43 -3.83
N VAL A 514 12.14 -14.74 -2.69
CA VAL A 514 11.45 -14.97 -1.41
C VAL A 514 12.18 -14.24 -0.30
N LEU A 515 11.44 -13.50 0.52
CA LEU A 515 11.88 -12.95 1.80
C LEU A 515 11.01 -13.51 2.92
N HIS A 516 11.62 -14.20 3.89
CA HIS A 516 10.93 -14.63 5.12
C HIS A 516 11.51 -13.91 6.33
N LEU A 517 10.72 -13.08 7.01
CA LEU A 517 11.12 -12.44 8.27
C LEU A 517 10.35 -13.10 9.43
N ALA A 518 11.05 -13.86 10.27
CA ALA A 518 10.53 -14.40 11.52
C ALA A 518 11.05 -13.54 12.68
N CYS A 519 10.17 -12.75 13.29
CA CYS A 519 10.52 -11.79 14.33
C CYS A 519 9.29 -11.40 15.17
N HIS A 520 9.46 -10.53 16.16
CA HIS A 520 8.31 -9.84 16.76
C HIS A 520 7.98 -8.57 15.97
N ALA A 521 6.80 -8.02 16.20
CA ALA A 521 6.38 -6.77 15.59
C ALA A 521 5.32 -6.11 16.46
N GLU A 522 5.29 -4.79 16.44
CA GLU A 522 4.20 -3.99 16.98
C GLU A 522 3.53 -3.27 15.80
N SER A 523 2.21 -3.38 15.68
CA SER A 523 1.45 -2.67 14.63
C SER A 523 0.15 -2.12 15.22
N PRO A 524 0.24 -0.99 15.96
CA PRO A 524 -0.92 -0.40 16.63
C PRO A 524 -1.95 0.08 15.60
N GLN A 525 -3.16 -0.48 15.64
CA GLN A 525 -4.21 -0.24 14.63
C GLN A 525 -4.58 1.26 14.49
N GLY A 526 -4.54 2.02 15.59
CA GLY A 526 -4.79 3.46 15.63
C GLY A 526 -3.58 4.37 15.39
N ALA A 527 -2.39 3.79 15.17
CA ALA A 527 -1.14 4.50 14.89
C ALA A 527 -0.26 3.63 13.97
N ILE A 528 -0.83 3.19 12.84
CA ILE A 528 -0.21 2.22 11.93
C ILE A 528 1.04 2.78 11.23
N ASP A 529 1.23 4.10 11.27
CA ASP A 529 2.45 4.81 10.88
C ASP A 529 3.64 4.57 11.81
N ARG A 530 3.41 3.96 12.97
CA ARG A 530 4.43 3.53 13.94
C ARG A 530 4.66 2.02 13.93
N ALA A 531 4.19 1.31 12.91
CA ALA A 531 4.44 -0.12 12.80
C ALA A 531 5.95 -0.40 12.72
N THR A 532 6.42 -1.38 13.48
CA THR A 532 7.84 -1.75 13.61
C THR A 532 8.00 -3.27 13.65
N LEU A 533 9.10 -3.78 13.08
CA LEU A 533 9.57 -5.15 13.28
C LEU A 533 10.67 -5.14 14.34
N ILE A 534 10.49 -5.90 15.41
CA ILE A 534 11.49 -6.06 16.46
C ILE A 534 12.32 -7.30 16.10
N ILE A 535 13.52 -7.09 15.57
CA ILE A 535 14.33 -8.12 14.89
C ILE A 535 15.45 -8.70 15.74
N ASP A 536 15.87 -8.06 16.83
CA ASP A 536 16.80 -8.64 17.83
C ASP A 536 16.85 -7.80 19.13
N ASP A 537 17.72 -8.19 20.07
CA ASP A 537 18.19 -7.31 21.15
C ASP A 537 19.72 -7.22 21.24
N GLN A 538 20.22 -6.12 21.81
CA GLN A 538 21.65 -5.86 21.95
C GLN A 538 21.99 -5.11 23.25
N ALA A 539 23.21 -5.31 23.74
CA ALA A 539 23.68 -4.66 24.95
C ALA A 539 23.99 -3.17 24.66
N GLN A 540 23.46 -2.27 25.48
CA GLN A 540 23.69 -0.84 25.32
C GLN A 540 24.81 -0.37 26.26
N PRO A 541 25.90 0.26 25.76
CA PRO A 541 26.97 0.77 26.61
C PRO A 541 26.45 1.74 27.68
N GLY A 542 26.72 1.43 28.95
CA GLY A 542 26.30 2.26 30.09
C GLY A 542 24.85 2.07 30.55
N SER A 543 24.09 1.12 29.98
CA SER A 543 22.75 0.74 30.42
C SER A 543 22.73 -0.69 30.94
N ALA A 544 21.90 -0.95 31.96
CA ALA A 544 21.57 -2.31 32.39
C ALA A 544 20.37 -2.90 31.63
N ALA A 545 19.59 -2.07 30.92
CA ALA A 545 18.49 -2.51 30.07
C ALA A 545 19.00 -2.76 28.64
N PRO A 546 18.64 -3.89 28.01
CA PRO A 546 18.88 -4.13 26.59
C PRO A 546 18.24 -3.06 25.70
N ARG A 547 18.84 -2.82 24.53
CA ARG A 547 18.24 -2.07 23.43
C ARG A 547 17.65 -3.06 22.41
N LEU A 548 16.39 -2.87 22.06
CA LEU A 548 15.77 -3.59 20.94
C LEU A 548 16.34 -3.13 19.60
N ILE A 549 16.45 -4.05 18.65
CA ILE A 549 16.77 -3.74 17.25
C ILE A 549 15.44 -3.69 16.50
N GLU A 550 15.14 -2.52 15.94
CA GLU A 550 13.82 -2.21 15.39
C GLU A 550 13.95 -1.72 13.94
N ALA A 551 13.21 -2.36 13.03
CA ALA A 551 13.09 -1.93 11.64
C ALA A 551 11.71 -1.30 11.42
N ASP A 552 11.67 0.01 11.23
CA ASP A 552 10.45 0.78 11.18
C ASP A 552 9.79 0.79 9.79
N SER A 553 8.47 0.92 9.77
CA SER A 553 7.67 0.88 8.55
C SER A 553 7.87 2.08 7.61
N VAL A 554 8.45 3.20 8.06
CA VAL A 554 8.75 4.36 7.21
C VAL A 554 10.05 4.14 6.45
N THR A 555 11.10 3.66 7.11
CA THR A 555 12.39 3.34 6.48
C THR A 555 12.25 2.17 5.50
N VAL A 556 11.58 1.07 5.90
CA VAL A 556 11.30 -0.05 4.97
C VAL A 556 10.54 0.40 3.71
N LYS A 557 9.62 1.37 3.85
CA LYS A 557 8.87 1.95 2.73
C LYS A 557 9.72 2.81 1.79
N ALA A 558 10.76 3.45 2.31
CA ALA A 558 11.71 4.23 1.51
C ALA A 558 12.69 3.32 0.76
N GLU A 559 13.22 2.30 1.43
CA GLU A 559 14.32 1.47 0.90
C GLU A 559 13.87 0.30 0.01
N ALA A 560 12.67 -0.26 0.17
CA ALA A 560 12.31 -1.52 -0.51
C ALA A 560 12.14 -1.39 -2.06
N GLN A 561 13.04 -2.00 -2.83
CA GLN A 561 13.08 -1.94 -4.31
C GLN A 561 12.62 -3.25 -5.00
N LEU A 562 11.39 -3.69 -4.71
CA LEU A 562 10.97 -5.06 -4.99
C LEU A 562 10.45 -5.31 -6.43
N ARG A 563 10.14 -4.26 -7.19
CA ARG A 563 9.56 -4.36 -8.56
C ARG A 563 10.35 -5.22 -9.54
N LYS A 564 11.68 -5.29 -9.39
CA LYS A 564 12.57 -5.97 -10.35
C LYS A 564 12.39 -7.50 -10.32
N ARG A 565 12.26 -8.09 -9.13
CA ARG A 565 12.09 -9.55 -8.93
C ARG A 565 10.65 -9.95 -8.59
N ARG A 566 9.83 -9.01 -8.11
CA ARG A 566 8.45 -9.22 -7.63
C ARG A 566 8.34 -10.38 -6.61
N PRO A 567 9.14 -10.36 -5.54
CA PRO A 567 9.26 -11.47 -4.59
C PRO A 567 7.96 -11.79 -3.84
N LEU A 568 7.89 -13.02 -3.34
CA LEU A 568 7.00 -13.40 -2.25
C LEU A 568 7.62 -12.92 -0.92
N VAL A 569 6.94 -11.99 -0.24
CA VAL A 569 7.32 -11.54 1.11
C VAL A 569 6.44 -12.23 2.14
N PHE A 570 7.04 -12.85 3.15
CA PHE A 570 6.35 -13.48 4.26
C PHE A 570 6.85 -12.85 5.57
N LEU A 571 5.99 -12.08 6.23
CA LEU A 571 6.22 -11.56 7.57
C LEU A 571 5.61 -12.53 8.58
N ASN A 572 6.43 -13.42 9.11
CA ASN A 572 6.08 -14.36 10.17
C ASN A 572 6.25 -13.69 11.54
N ALA A 573 5.55 -12.57 11.69
CA ALA A 573 5.51 -11.75 12.88
C ALA A 573 4.07 -11.32 13.16
N CYS A 574 3.73 -11.22 14.45
CA CYS A 574 2.40 -10.85 14.93
C CYS A 574 1.95 -9.50 14.36
N GLU A 575 0.65 -9.35 14.08
CA GLU A 575 0.04 -8.06 13.70
C GLU A 575 0.49 -7.44 12.35
N THR A 576 1.46 -8.05 11.64
CA THR A 576 1.97 -7.57 10.36
C THR A 576 0.96 -7.58 9.19
N GLY A 577 -0.13 -8.32 9.33
CA GLY A 577 -1.30 -8.28 8.44
C GLY A 577 -2.29 -7.17 8.77
N ARG A 578 -2.02 -6.33 9.78
CA ARG A 578 -2.82 -5.13 10.03
C ARG A 578 -2.51 -4.04 9.01
N ALA A 579 -3.52 -3.22 8.82
CA ALA A 579 -3.47 -2.01 8.02
C ALA A 579 -4.44 -1.01 8.65
N GLY A 580 -4.23 0.29 8.48
CA GLY A 580 -4.99 1.31 9.19
C GLY A 580 -4.91 2.68 8.52
N ALA A 581 -5.66 3.64 9.04
CA ALA A 581 -5.68 4.99 8.49
C ALA A 581 -4.39 5.75 8.87
N MET A 582 -3.78 6.39 7.88
CA MET A 582 -2.77 7.45 8.04
C MET A 582 -3.39 8.79 7.61
N LEU A 583 -2.66 9.90 7.79
CA LEU A 583 -3.15 11.26 7.49
C LEU A 583 -3.66 11.45 6.04
N THR A 584 -3.11 10.72 5.06
CA THR A 584 -3.40 10.93 3.62
C THR A 584 -3.69 9.64 2.84
N ALA A 585 -3.66 8.47 3.48
CA ALA A 585 -3.73 7.16 2.83
C ALA A 585 -4.00 6.04 3.84
N TRP A 586 -4.23 4.82 3.36
CA TRP A 586 -4.07 3.60 4.16
C TRP A 586 -2.59 3.20 4.28
N GLY A 587 -2.23 2.61 5.42
CA GLY A 587 -0.88 2.16 5.74
C GLY A 587 -0.83 0.80 6.42
N GLY A 588 0.38 0.35 6.76
CA GLY A 588 0.68 -0.99 7.28
C GLY A 588 1.55 -1.80 6.31
N TRP A 589 2.12 -2.90 6.78
CA TRP A 589 3.07 -3.71 5.99
C TRP A 589 2.54 -4.25 4.66
N PRO A 590 1.26 -4.66 4.50
CA PRO A 590 0.75 -5.11 3.21
C PRO A 590 0.79 -3.99 2.16
N GLU A 591 0.40 -2.76 2.54
CA GLU A 591 0.48 -1.58 1.68
C GLU A 591 1.94 -1.25 1.33
N ILE A 592 2.87 -1.38 2.28
CA ILE A 592 4.29 -1.08 2.06
C ILE A 592 4.91 -2.07 1.07
N PHE A 593 4.84 -3.37 1.35
CA PHE A 593 5.52 -4.39 0.56
C PHE A 593 4.89 -4.60 -0.83
N VAL A 594 3.56 -4.62 -0.93
CA VAL A 594 2.89 -4.75 -2.24
C VAL A 594 3.18 -3.52 -3.11
N ARG A 595 3.07 -2.29 -2.57
CA ARG A 595 3.37 -1.07 -3.35
C ARG A 595 4.86 -0.83 -3.58
N ALA A 596 5.76 -1.50 -2.85
CA ALA A 596 7.18 -1.59 -3.19
C ALA A 596 7.44 -2.53 -4.39
N GLY A 597 6.48 -3.39 -4.73
CA GLY A 597 6.48 -4.26 -5.90
C GLY A 597 6.49 -5.77 -5.60
N ALA A 598 6.26 -6.21 -4.36
CA ALA A 598 6.16 -7.62 -4.02
C ALA A 598 5.08 -8.32 -4.86
N GLY A 599 5.37 -9.52 -5.34
CA GLY A 599 4.44 -10.33 -6.14
C GLY A 599 3.36 -11.00 -5.30
N ALA A 600 3.71 -11.36 -4.07
CA ALA A 600 2.77 -11.78 -3.05
C ALA A 600 3.28 -11.34 -1.67
N PHE A 601 2.35 -11.15 -0.73
CA PHE A 601 2.64 -10.79 0.65
C PHE A 601 1.82 -11.66 1.60
N VAL A 602 2.45 -12.16 2.68
CA VAL A 602 1.79 -12.87 3.77
C VAL A 602 2.12 -12.19 5.09
N GLY A 603 1.12 -11.99 5.93
CA GLY A 603 1.27 -11.47 7.30
C GLY A 603 0.07 -11.82 8.17
N THR A 604 0.16 -11.56 9.48
CA THR A 604 -0.87 -11.98 10.46
C THR A 604 -1.62 -10.78 11.04
N ALA A 605 -2.95 -10.78 11.05
CA ALA A 605 -3.74 -9.64 11.53
C ALA A 605 -3.77 -9.50 13.07
N TRP A 606 -3.33 -10.53 13.79
CA TRP A 606 -3.21 -10.57 15.24
C TRP A 606 -2.13 -11.58 15.66
N ALA A 607 -1.82 -11.65 16.95
CA ALA A 607 -0.82 -12.58 17.48
C ALA A 607 -1.17 -14.05 17.20
N VAL A 608 -0.21 -14.79 16.65
CA VAL A 608 -0.34 -16.22 16.32
C VAL A 608 0.57 -17.07 17.19
N ARG A 609 0.19 -18.33 17.43
CA ARG A 609 1.06 -19.29 18.11
C ARG A 609 2.08 -19.89 17.14
N GLU A 610 3.29 -20.14 17.65
CA GLU A 610 4.42 -20.70 16.91
C GLU A 610 4.05 -21.96 16.12
N LYS A 611 3.41 -22.96 16.75
CA LYS A 611 3.06 -24.23 16.07
C LYS A 611 2.12 -24.05 14.86
N PRO A 612 0.94 -23.37 14.99
CA PRO A 612 0.15 -22.96 13.83
C PRO A 612 0.92 -22.13 12.79
N ALA A 613 1.81 -21.24 13.21
CA ALA A 613 2.56 -20.38 12.30
C ALA A 613 3.60 -21.13 11.47
N ALA A 614 4.38 -22.02 12.10
CA ALA A 614 5.30 -22.92 11.41
C ALA A 614 4.54 -23.86 10.46
N ALA A 615 3.45 -24.46 10.92
CA ALA A 615 2.59 -25.33 10.09
C ALA A 615 1.98 -24.58 8.89
N PHE A 616 1.59 -23.30 9.06
CA PHE A 616 1.17 -22.46 7.96
C PHE A 616 2.31 -22.24 6.96
N ALA A 617 3.45 -21.73 7.42
CA ALA A 617 4.57 -21.36 6.55
C ALA A 617 5.09 -22.56 5.75
N GLN A 618 5.31 -23.70 6.40
CA GLN A 618 5.75 -24.93 5.74
C GLN A 618 4.76 -25.38 4.65
N ALA A 619 3.49 -25.59 4.99
CA ALA A 619 2.49 -26.07 4.04
C ALA A 619 2.20 -25.06 2.91
N PHE A 620 2.37 -23.75 3.17
CA PHE A 620 2.27 -22.70 2.16
C PHE A 620 3.42 -22.80 1.14
N TYR A 621 4.66 -22.90 1.61
CA TYR A 621 5.84 -22.99 0.76
C TYR A 621 5.90 -24.31 0.01
N GLU A 622 5.60 -25.45 0.64
CA GLU A 622 5.53 -26.75 -0.01
C GLU A 622 4.51 -26.75 -1.17
N ALA A 623 3.30 -26.25 -0.91
CA ALA A 623 2.26 -26.15 -1.95
C ALA A 623 2.70 -25.30 -3.16
N LEU A 624 3.32 -24.13 -2.92
CA LEU A 624 3.84 -23.28 -4.01
C LEU A 624 5.01 -23.95 -4.75
N LEU A 625 5.92 -24.61 -4.04
CA LEU A 625 7.07 -25.31 -4.61
C LEU A 625 6.65 -26.55 -5.43
N ASP A 626 5.51 -27.16 -5.09
CA ASP A 626 4.82 -28.22 -5.85
C ASP A 626 3.99 -27.67 -7.03
N GLY A 627 4.06 -26.37 -7.31
CA GLY A 627 3.42 -25.72 -8.46
C GLY A 627 1.92 -25.43 -8.28
N ARG A 628 1.38 -25.57 -7.06
CA ARG A 628 -0.01 -25.20 -6.75
C ARG A 628 -0.21 -23.69 -6.82
N LEU A 629 -1.47 -23.30 -6.98
CA LEU A 629 -1.88 -21.89 -7.06
C LEU A 629 -1.86 -21.23 -5.67
N LEU A 630 -1.66 -19.91 -5.60
CA LEU A 630 -1.53 -19.14 -4.35
C LEU A 630 -2.72 -19.33 -3.41
N HIS A 631 -3.94 -19.39 -3.94
CA HIS A 631 -5.15 -19.65 -3.15
C HIS A 631 -5.24 -21.09 -2.62
N GLU A 632 -4.67 -22.06 -3.34
CA GLU A 632 -4.58 -23.44 -2.91
C GLU A 632 -3.51 -23.60 -1.82
N ALA A 633 -2.36 -22.93 -1.98
CA ALA A 633 -1.33 -22.85 -0.96
C ALA A 633 -1.86 -22.18 0.31
N ALA A 634 -2.61 -21.07 0.19
CA ALA A 634 -3.29 -20.43 1.31
C ALA A 634 -4.31 -21.38 1.97
N SER A 635 -5.09 -22.14 1.19
CA SER A 635 -6.04 -23.14 1.71
C SER A 635 -5.34 -24.27 2.47
N ALA A 636 -4.26 -24.82 1.91
CA ALA A 636 -3.48 -25.88 2.52
C ALA A 636 -2.80 -25.42 3.82
N ALA A 637 -2.21 -24.23 3.80
CA ALA A 637 -1.57 -23.60 4.95
C ALA A 637 -2.56 -23.31 6.09
N ARG A 638 -3.76 -22.79 5.76
CA ARG A 638 -4.85 -22.62 6.73
C ARG A 638 -5.31 -23.95 7.32
N ALA A 639 -5.45 -25.00 6.51
CA ALA A 639 -5.83 -26.32 6.98
C ALA A 639 -4.78 -26.93 7.92
N ALA A 640 -3.48 -26.82 7.58
CA ALA A 640 -2.37 -27.26 8.42
C ALA A 640 -2.32 -26.50 9.75
N ALA A 641 -2.42 -25.16 9.72
CA ALA A 641 -2.45 -24.33 10.91
C ALA A 641 -3.68 -24.61 11.81
N LYS A 642 -4.85 -24.87 11.21
CA LYS A 642 -6.09 -25.25 11.90
C LYS A 642 -5.98 -26.62 12.59
N ALA A 643 -5.26 -27.57 11.99
CA ALA A 643 -4.97 -28.86 12.60
C ALA A 643 -3.89 -28.77 13.70
N ALA A 644 -2.96 -27.82 13.58
CA ALA A 644 -1.84 -27.63 14.51
C ALA A 644 -2.19 -26.84 15.79
N GLY A 645 -3.38 -26.24 15.92
CA GLY A 645 -3.76 -25.53 17.14
C GLY A 645 -5.07 -24.74 17.10
N ASP A 646 -4.95 -23.42 17.35
CA ASP A 646 -6.07 -22.54 17.67
C ASP A 646 -6.57 -21.73 16.46
N ALA A 647 -7.32 -20.65 16.70
CA ALA A 647 -7.82 -19.76 15.66
C ALA A 647 -6.74 -18.97 14.88
N SER A 648 -5.44 -19.16 15.16
CA SER A 648 -4.33 -18.51 14.44
C SER A 648 -4.41 -18.67 12.92
N TRP A 649 -4.99 -19.75 12.40
CA TRP A 649 -5.16 -19.97 10.95
C TRP A 649 -6.02 -18.90 10.25
N LEU A 650 -6.90 -18.21 11.00
CA LEU A 650 -7.70 -17.10 10.50
C LEU A 650 -6.95 -15.76 10.47
N ALA A 651 -5.80 -15.65 11.16
CA ALA A 651 -5.01 -14.43 11.22
C ALA A 651 -4.29 -14.15 9.89
N PHE A 652 -3.97 -15.19 9.12
CA PHE A 652 -3.14 -15.12 7.92
C PHE A 652 -3.86 -14.46 6.75
N LYS A 653 -3.48 -13.21 6.48
CA LYS A 653 -3.85 -12.48 5.26
C LYS A 653 -2.81 -12.77 4.18
N VAL A 654 -3.29 -13.26 3.05
CA VAL A 654 -2.47 -13.54 1.86
C VAL A 654 -2.89 -12.55 0.78
N TYR A 655 -1.94 -11.74 0.30
CA TYR A 655 -2.10 -10.79 -0.78
C TYR A 655 -1.34 -11.28 -2.01
N GLY A 656 -1.91 -11.10 -3.20
CA GLY A 656 -1.30 -11.48 -4.47
C GLY A 656 -2.34 -11.82 -5.51
N HIS A 657 -1.91 -12.43 -6.62
CA HIS A 657 -2.85 -12.96 -7.61
C HIS A 657 -3.28 -14.36 -7.16
N PRO A 658 -4.57 -14.69 -7.02
CA PRO A 658 -5.00 -15.97 -6.45
C PRO A 658 -4.54 -17.19 -7.26
N ARG A 659 -4.39 -17.03 -8.59
CA ARG A 659 -3.76 -18.02 -9.49
C ARG A 659 -2.27 -17.81 -9.75
N ALA A 660 -1.54 -17.08 -8.90
CA ALA A 660 -0.08 -17.09 -8.95
C ALA A 660 0.45 -18.48 -8.61
N LYS A 661 1.53 -18.91 -9.24
CA LYS A 661 2.24 -20.16 -8.91
C LYS A 661 3.73 -20.03 -9.20
N ARG A 662 4.52 -21.05 -8.86
CA ARG A 662 5.92 -21.13 -9.28
C ARG A 662 6.06 -21.01 -10.80
N ALA A 663 7.07 -20.27 -11.24
CA ALA A 663 7.30 -19.87 -12.63
C ALA A 663 7.50 -21.05 -13.60
#